data_AF-A0A132PMP1-F1
#
_entry.id   AF-A0A132PMP1-F1
#
_cell.length_a   1.000
_cell.length_b   1.000
_cell.length_c   1.000
_cell.angle_alpha   90.00
_cell.angle_beta   90.00
_cell.angle_gamma   90.00
#
_symmetry.space_group_name_H-M   'P 1'
#
loop_
_entity.id
_entity.type
_entity.pdbx_description
1 polymer ?
#
loop_
_entity_poly.entity_id
_entity_poly.type
_entity_poly.pdbx_seq_one_letter_code
_entity_poly.pdbx_strand_id
1 'polypeptide(L)'
;MTPRYGQLAYTSFDAAGSVGGWQVKETSGELTPEETQLLLAGVRTVFRPVEPPPDYPTPEQLEQVPRRLAYCRTEQSGAAYWHTVPAGSDSIGRPGNVFAHALLDRAPDPRRRAIEWWRSPQWLHPYGAAAVARAALTDVDPTPGGVVTKDSVVAFALDTSTWRLATLFGLLDAVAAALDGGAPVVLGVESADSAAQWIGLISFLMSPGTAAQLSFSTFDRADQLNPHGGQVLTAVPIADLDAIPSGLVAISETETMSLGELGGEPHRTAGGHSVAVTPWSAMAQVVLLDPGSARRLLDDIDGVAEQVRDDGLHPAWPMAMAVTGRPEFSDAEMEAHEVIAAHSPPGIAVGSVAARTIAGVLSAAVGTTTADAWRAVQELPEGPGAVFADTIYLCRAIEDDTWLSQIGPIPLGPRLFHGKPVPRPLRAAIGTALADGRGPERLLRVVDLLLRAGVEDERIRTALVDDVVPRLGDAQLRQRISTESRLALAAALLRDGDVDGSAIGDELLDWLAESVRLPQPGTLAQAVPWDTVWTRAAVRGVRTRRRGPAEPGDPGVHLWWLRVSEPAEFERTASAQVWEPADLLLAVGTEPLPGTAALRTLVGAPDSAALDHLAGMVIDANGDSFAVACAAVRHIGPQEWLQQRYLETHQRAYAPLWDDVLAGIEPSGVHADFAVRLLAFALLGVLVGQPYPQACNGLVAAHGPDAMDRVLPLVADRHIAPYAVLAISLLRSAAAEAADVPLDAVHDLVNQLAERVAAALPGDENDAEGVTMLMAQLSGDSSEGTVRGYRKMVSRLLARRGDAHTSLAARLRGSGGRHE
;
A
#
# COMPACT_ATOMS: atom_id res chain seq x y z
N MET A 1 24.48 25.74 -30.22
CA MET A 1 24.78 24.72 -29.21
C MET A 1 25.11 25.48 -27.95
N THR A 2 24.40 25.23 -26.86
CA THR A 2 24.64 25.92 -25.59
C THR A 2 26.04 25.54 -25.07
N PRO A 3 26.87 26.51 -24.63
CA PRO A 3 28.19 26.21 -24.08
C PRO A 3 28.09 25.38 -22.79
N ARG A 4 29.15 24.60 -22.48
CA ARG A 4 29.17 23.73 -21.29
C ARG A 4 29.01 24.52 -19.99
N TYR A 5 29.75 25.62 -19.88
CA TYR A 5 29.77 26.46 -18.69
C TYR A 5 28.84 27.66 -18.85
N GLY A 6 28.11 27.99 -17.79
CA GLY A 6 27.42 29.26 -17.61
C GLY A 6 27.93 29.95 -16.35
N GLN A 7 28.17 31.26 -16.40
CA GLN A 7 28.72 32.00 -15.26
C GLN A 7 27.85 33.20 -14.92
N LEU A 8 27.82 33.55 -13.63
CA LEU A 8 27.08 34.69 -13.10
C LEU A 8 27.94 35.40 -12.04
N ALA A 9 28.13 36.70 -12.20
CA ALA A 9 28.72 37.57 -11.19
C ALA A 9 27.62 38.37 -10.49
N TYR A 10 27.59 38.33 -9.15
CA TYR A 10 26.61 39.04 -8.34
C TYR A 10 27.30 39.83 -7.21
N THR A 11 27.00 41.12 -7.11
CA THR A 11 27.61 42.01 -6.11
C THR A 11 26.81 43.31 -5.99
N SER A 12 27.10 44.13 -4.97
CA SER A 12 26.62 45.51 -4.91
C SER A 12 27.57 46.42 -5.70
N PHE A 13 27.06 47.09 -6.74
CA PHE A 13 27.81 48.06 -7.54
C PHE A 13 26.88 49.07 -8.24
N ASP A 14 27.46 50.18 -8.70
CA ASP A 14 26.75 51.17 -9.51
C ASP A 14 26.81 50.79 -11.00
N ALA A 15 25.68 50.33 -11.54
CA ALA A 15 25.52 50.17 -12.98
C ALA A 15 25.12 51.50 -13.64
N ALA A 16 25.62 51.77 -14.85
CA ALA A 16 25.27 52.97 -15.59
C ALA A 16 23.75 53.03 -15.83
N GLY A 17 23.07 53.99 -15.21
CA GLY A 17 21.62 54.19 -15.33
C GLY A 17 20.75 53.46 -14.28
N SER A 18 21.34 52.81 -13.28
CA SER A 18 20.63 52.15 -12.15
C SER A 18 21.00 52.79 -10.81
N VAL A 19 20.11 52.67 -9.82
CA VAL A 19 20.39 53.06 -8.42
C VAL A 19 21.20 51.93 -7.77
N GLY A 20 22.33 52.26 -7.13
CA GLY A 20 23.24 51.27 -6.54
C GLY A 20 22.57 50.27 -5.59
N GLY A 21 22.95 48.99 -5.70
CA GLY A 21 22.39 47.89 -4.92
C GLY A 21 22.86 46.52 -5.40
N TRP A 22 22.39 45.46 -4.71
CA TRP A 22 22.67 44.07 -5.07
C TRP A 22 21.99 43.68 -6.37
N GLN A 23 22.78 43.31 -7.37
CA GLN A 23 22.26 42.91 -8.68
C GLN A 23 23.24 41.98 -9.41
N VAL A 24 22.75 41.32 -10.44
CA VAL A 24 23.60 40.59 -11.39
C VAL A 24 24.45 41.62 -12.14
N LYS A 25 25.77 41.49 -12.01
CA LYS A 25 26.75 42.34 -12.68
C LYS A 25 26.97 41.91 -14.12
N GLU A 26 27.12 40.62 -14.33
CA GLU A 26 27.44 40.04 -15.62
C GLU A 26 27.01 38.57 -15.66
N THR A 27 26.64 38.10 -16.84
CA THR A 27 26.36 36.69 -17.13
C THR A 27 27.10 36.29 -18.39
N SER A 28 27.66 35.08 -18.44
CA SER A 28 28.24 34.49 -19.66
C SER A 28 27.75 33.04 -19.85
N GLY A 29 27.95 32.50 -21.05
CA GLY A 29 27.61 31.11 -21.35
C GLY A 29 26.12 30.81 -21.57
N GLU A 30 25.37 31.79 -22.09
CA GLU A 30 23.96 31.68 -22.49
C GLU A 30 23.06 31.05 -21.41
N LEU A 31 23.17 31.53 -20.16
CA LEU A 31 22.32 31.08 -19.05
C LEU A 31 20.84 31.30 -19.35
N THR A 32 20.03 30.26 -19.15
CA THR A 32 18.56 30.40 -19.21
C THR A 32 18.05 31.16 -17.99
N PRO A 33 16.79 31.68 -18.02
CA PRO A 33 16.17 32.28 -16.85
C PRO A 33 16.13 31.35 -15.63
N GLU A 34 15.85 30.06 -15.85
CA GLU A 34 15.79 29.05 -14.80
C GLU A 34 17.17 28.78 -14.19
N GLU A 35 18.20 28.63 -15.03
CA GLU A 35 19.59 28.47 -14.57
C GLU A 35 20.09 29.71 -13.82
N THR A 36 19.68 30.90 -14.27
CA THR A 36 19.99 32.17 -13.59
C THR A 36 19.34 32.20 -12.21
N GLN A 37 18.07 31.80 -12.09
CA GLN A 37 17.38 31.70 -10.79
C GLN A 37 18.03 30.68 -9.85
N LEU A 38 18.42 29.51 -10.38
CA LEU A 38 19.16 28.49 -9.63
C LEU A 38 20.47 29.05 -9.06
N LEU A 39 21.28 29.69 -9.90
CA LEU A 39 22.54 30.29 -9.46
C LEU A 39 22.31 31.42 -8.46
N LEU A 40 21.28 32.25 -8.63
CA LEU A 40 20.93 33.30 -7.68
C LEU A 40 20.50 32.77 -6.31
N ALA A 41 19.79 31.64 -6.26
CA ALA A 41 19.30 31.05 -5.02
C ALA A 41 20.43 30.64 -4.05
N GLY A 42 21.60 30.27 -4.58
CA GLY A 42 22.79 29.92 -3.79
C GLY A 42 23.70 31.10 -3.43
N VAL A 43 23.42 32.32 -3.92
CA VAL A 43 24.25 33.50 -3.64
C VAL A 43 24.11 33.95 -2.19
N ARG A 44 25.24 34.14 -1.52
CA ARG A 44 25.31 34.80 -0.21
C ARG A 44 25.67 36.27 -0.37
N THR A 45 24.79 37.16 0.06
CA THR A 45 25.00 38.63 0.07
C THR A 45 25.61 39.14 1.38
N VAL A 46 25.81 38.25 2.35
CA VAL A 46 26.47 38.55 3.63
C VAL A 46 27.62 37.59 3.81
N PHE A 47 28.83 38.13 3.98
CA PHE A 47 30.03 37.38 4.27
C PHE A 47 30.77 38.09 5.41
N ARG A 48 30.87 37.43 6.57
CA ARG A 48 31.51 38.00 7.76
C ARG A 48 32.73 37.17 8.15
N PRO A 49 33.95 37.58 7.78
CA PRO A 49 35.17 36.98 8.30
C PRO A 49 35.18 37.00 9.84
N VAL A 50 35.87 36.05 10.47
CA VAL A 50 36.07 36.06 11.93
C VAL A 50 36.85 37.30 12.33
N GLU A 51 37.95 37.56 11.62
CA GLU A 51 38.74 38.77 11.72
C GLU A 51 38.53 39.63 10.47
N PRO A 52 37.98 40.85 10.59
CA PRO A 52 37.81 41.72 9.44
C PRO A 52 39.17 42.16 8.90
N PRO A 53 39.35 42.25 7.56
CA PRO A 53 40.56 42.82 7.00
C PRO A 53 40.72 44.28 7.45
N PRO A 54 41.96 44.79 7.58
CA PRO A 54 42.19 46.20 7.88
C PRO A 54 41.61 47.09 6.78
N ASP A 55 41.36 48.37 7.08
CA ASP A 55 40.73 49.33 6.14
C ASP A 55 41.47 49.46 4.79
N TYR A 56 42.79 49.25 4.81
CA TYR A 56 43.67 49.27 3.63
C TYR A 56 44.56 48.02 3.63
N PRO A 57 44.04 46.86 3.20
CA PRO A 57 44.77 45.60 3.26
C PRO A 57 45.84 45.53 2.18
N THR A 58 47.00 44.96 2.51
CA THR A 58 48.04 44.63 1.52
C THR A 58 47.62 43.43 0.67
N PRO A 59 48.24 43.19 -0.50
CA PRO A 59 47.97 42.00 -1.30
C PRO A 59 48.13 40.69 -0.51
N GLU A 60 49.16 40.59 0.33
CA GLU A 60 49.40 39.40 1.17
C GLU A 60 48.30 39.21 2.21
N GLN A 61 47.78 40.30 2.80
CA GLN A 61 46.65 40.24 3.72
C GLN A 61 45.36 39.83 3.00
N LEU A 62 45.15 40.28 1.75
CA LEU A 62 44.01 39.89 0.94
C LEU A 62 44.04 38.41 0.53
N GLU A 63 45.22 37.82 0.37
CA GLU A 63 45.37 36.39 0.09
C GLU A 63 44.92 35.50 1.26
N GLN A 64 45.05 36.01 2.49
CA GLN A 64 44.67 35.37 3.75
C GLN A 64 43.18 35.55 4.09
N VAL A 65 42.47 36.45 3.41
CA VAL A 65 41.03 36.64 3.63
C VAL A 65 40.28 35.34 3.28
N PRO A 66 39.39 34.86 4.16
CA PRO A 66 38.66 33.62 3.92
C PRO A 66 37.82 33.70 2.65
N ARG A 67 37.81 32.58 1.92
CA ARG A 67 37.02 32.38 0.70
C ARG A 67 36.01 31.27 0.96
N ARG A 68 34.81 31.41 0.40
CA ARG A 68 33.81 30.35 0.41
C ARG A 68 33.72 29.76 -0.98
N LEU A 69 33.89 28.45 -1.07
CA LEU A 69 33.47 27.66 -2.21
C LEU A 69 32.35 26.74 -1.73
N ALA A 70 31.16 26.91 -2.29
CA ALA A 70 30.07 25.96 -2.11
C ALA A 70 29.78 25.23 -3.40
N TYR A 71 29.34 23.99 -3.28
CA TYR A 71 29.04 23.09 -4.39
C TYR A 71 27.74 22.34 -4.12
N CYS A 72 26.93 22.16 -5.16
CA CYS A 72 25.87 21.16 -5.18
C CYS A 72 25.67 20.58 -6.58
N ARG A 73 25.11 19.37 -6.62
CA ARG A 73 24.64 18.74 -7.87
C ARG A 73 23.27 19.31 -8.23
N THR A 74 23.05 19.55 -9.51
CA THR A 74 21.77 20.02 -10.06
C THR A 74 20.92 18.85 -10.54
N GLU A 75 19.59 19.04 -10.64
CA GLU A 75 18.64 17.99 -11.02
C GLU A 75 18.91 17.38 -12.41
N GLN A 76 19.52 18.13 -13.33
CA GLN A 76 19.79 17.71 -14.71
C GLN A 76 21.18 17.06 -14.90
N SER A 77 21.77 16.49 -13.84
CA SER A 77 23.15 15.96 -13.84
C SER A 77 24.27 16.98 -14.08
N GLY A 78 23.96 18.28 -14.07
CA GLY A 78 24.95 19.36 -14.00
C GLY A 78 25.41 19.63 -12.55
N ALA A 79 26.35 20.55 -12.40
CA ALA A 79 26.93 20.96 -11.13
C ALA A 79 26.91 22.49 -11.00
N ALA A 80 26.64 23.00 -9.80
CA ALA A 80 26.69 24.42 -9.50
C ALA A 80 27.73 24.71 -8.41
N TYR A 81 28.49 25.79 -8.62
CA TYR A 81 29.52 26.27 -7.72
C TYR A 81 29.26 27.73 -7.36
N TRP A 82 29.52 28.10 -6.11
CA TRP A 82 29.47 29.47 -5.64
C TRP A 82 30.77 29.84 -4.94
N HIS A 83 31.56 30.68 -5.59
CA HIS A 83 32.75 31.28 -5.02
C HIS A 83 32.39 32.67 -4.47
N THR A 84 32.42 32.83 -3.15
CA THR A 84 32.05 34.07 -2.45
C THR A 84 33.25 34.61 -1.68
N VAL A 85 33.53 35.91 -1.84
CA VAL A 85 34.61 36.60 -1.12
C VAL A 85 34.18 37.98 -0.60
N PRO A 86 34.80 38.50 0.48
CA PRO A 86 34.70 39.90 0.85
C PRO A 86 35.20 40.82 -0.27
N ALA A 87 34.45 41.88 -0.54
CA ALA A 87 34.74 42.85 -1.61
C ALA A 87 35.02 44.27 -1.08
N GLY A 88 35.15 44.45 0.23
CA GLY A 88 35.41 45.74 0.87
C GLY A 88 34.16 46.63 0.97
N SER A 89 34.34 47.94 0.84
CA SER A 89 33.21 48.89 0.80
C SER A 89 32.59 48.98 -0.60
N ASP A 90 31.28 49.19 -0.66
CA ASP A 90 30.57 49.48 -1.92
C ASP A 90 30.96 50.86 -2.47
N SER A 91 30.46 51.21 -3.66
CA SER A 91 30.76 52.48 -4.34
C SER A 91 30.27 53.73 -3.58
N ILE A 92 29.41 53.56 -2.59
CA ILE A 92 28.84 54.63 -1.75
C ILE A 92 29.53 54.64 -0.36
N GLY A 93 30.52 53.77 -0.15
CA GLY A 93 31.31 53.69 1.09
C GLY A 93 30.70 52.84 2.19
N ARG A 94 29.64 52.06 1.90
CA ARG A 94 29.06 51.14 2.89
C ARG A 94 29.95 49.90 3.02
N PRO A 95 30.41 49.55 4.23
CA PRO A 95 31.24 48.38 4.44
C PRO A 95 30.44 47.07 4.26
N GLY A 96 31.15 45.97 4.07
CA GLY A 96 30.55 44.63 4.04
C GLY A 96 30.01 44.21 2.66
N ASN A 97 30.54 44.78 1.57
CA ASN A 97 30.23 44.30 0.23
C ASN A 97 30.84 42.90 0.02
N VAL A 98 30.18 42.11 -0.83
CA VAL A 98 30.53 40.73 -1.15
C VAL A 98 30.53 40.57 -2.65
N PHE A 99 31.47 39.79 -3.18
CA PHE A 99 31.48 39.39 -4.59
C PHE A 99 31.22 37.89 -4.67
N ALA A 100 30.15 37.51 -5.37
CA ALA A 100 29.82 36.13 -5.67
C ALA A 100 30.05 35.85 -7.16
N HIS A 101 30.94 34.90 -7.46
CA HIS A 101 31.09 34.29 -8.77
C HIS A 101 30.45 32.90 -8.71
N ALA A 102 29.32 32.73 -9.39
CA ALA A 102 28.63 31.46 -9.52
C ALA A 102 28.91 30.82 -10.90
N LEU A 103 29.10 29.51 -10.93
CA LEU A 103 29.39 28.72 -12.14
C LEU A 103 28.43 27.53 -12.20
N LEU A 104 27.79 27.36 -13.36
CA LEU A 104 27.07 26.16 -13.75
C LEU A 104 27.95 25.35 -14.72
N ASP A 105 28.26 24.11 -14.37
CA ASP A 105 28.82 23.11 -15.29
C ASP A 105 27.71 22.16 -15.72
N ARG A 106 27.25 22.27 -16.97
CA ARG A 106 26.17 21.42 -17.51
C ARG A 106 26.62 19.99 -17.79
N ALA A 107 27.92 19.73 -17.81
CA ALA A 107 28.49 18.41 -18.13
C ALA A 107 29.77 18.15 -17.32
N PRO A 108 29.67 18.04 -15.98
CA PRO A 108 30.83 17.87 -15.11
C PRO A 108 31.71 16.68 -15.51
N ASP A 109 33.04 16.84 -15.37
CA ASP A 109 33.97 15.75 -15.66
C ASP A 109 33.79 14.64 -14.62
N PRO A 110 33.34 13.44 -15.01
CA PRO A 110 33.03 12.37 -14.07
C PRO A 110 34.27 11.83 -13.35
N ARG A 111 35.49 12.22 -13.72
CA ARG A 111 36.73 11.80 -13.06
C ARG A 111 37.22 12.76 -11.98
N ARG A 112 36.64 13.95 -11.92
CA ARG A 112 37.10 15.04 -11.04
C ARG A 112 36.16 15.24 -9.87
N ARG A 113 36.73 15.57 -8.72
CA ARG A 113 35.98 15.94 -7.52
C ARG A 113 35.77 17.45 -7.51
N ALA A 114 34.56 17.87 -7.15
CA ALA A 114 34.17 19.29 -7.18
C ALA A 114 35.09 20.20 -6.35
N ILE A 115 35.63 19.70 -5.25
CA ILE A 115 36.57 20.43 -4.40
C ILE A 115 37.93 20.73 -5.06
N GLU A 116 38.29 20.04 -6.15
CA GLU A 116 39.50 20.36 -6.93
C GLU A 116 39.46 21.76 -7.58
N TRP A 117 38.27 22.37 -7.69
CA TRP A 117 38.10 23.76 -8.11
C TRP A 117 38.43 24.77 -7.01
N TRP A 118 38.74 24.33 -5.78
CA TRP A 118 39.27 25.22 -4.74
C TRP A 118 40.50 25.95 -5.24
N ARG A 119 40.50 27.29 -5.10
CA ARG A 119 41.56 28.19 -5.59
C ARG A 119 41.80 28.11 -7.11
N SER A 120 40.79 27.72 -7.90
CA SER A 120 40.84 27.84 -9.38
C SER A 120 41.31 29.24 -9.81
N PRO A 121 42.22 29.36 -10.79
CA PRO A 121 42.72 30.66 -11.27
C PRO A 121 41.63 31.56 -11.87
N GLN A 122 40.52 30.97 -12.32
CA GLN A 122 39.41 31.69 -12.94
C GLN A 122 38.41 32.25 -11.90
N TRP A 123 38.56 31.91 -10.62
CA TRP A 123 37.72 32.50 -9.59
C TRP A 123 38.02 33.98 -9.39
N LEU A 124 36.98 34.79 -9.47
CA LEU A 124 37.09 36.23 -9.27
C LEU A 124 37.10 36.52 -7.77
N HIS A 125 38.05 37.37 -7.35
CA HIS A 125 38.14 37.84 -5.97
C HIS A 125 38.50 39.34 -5.85
N PRO A 126 37.73 40.24 -6.50
CA PRO A 126 38.03 41.67 -6.45
C PRO A 126 37.83 42.25 -5.05
N TYR A 127 38.68 43.20 -4.66
CA TYR A 127 38.55 43.92 -3.39
C TYR A 127 38.57 45.44 -3.63
N GLY A 128 37.54 46.12 -3.12
CA GLY A 128 37.32 47.56 -3.27
C GLY A 128 36.52 47.93 -4.52
N ALA A 129 35.76 49.03 -4.43
CA ALA A 129 34.80 49.47 -5.45
C ALA A 129 35.38 49.53 -6.87
N ALA A 130 36.62 50.01 -7.03
CA ALA A 130 37.25 50.12 -8.35
C ALA A 130 37.62 48.74 -8.95
N ALA A 131 38.06 47.78 -8.14
CA ALA A 131 38.34 46.43 -8.59
C ALA A 131 37.05 45.68 -8.91
N VAL A 132 36.01 45.84 -8.09
CA VAL A 132 34.68 45.27 -8.32
C VAL A 132 34.06 45.79 -9.62
N ALA A 133 34.18 47.10 -9.89
CA ALA A 133 33.69 47.68 -11.14
C ALA A 133 34.37 47.08 -12.38
N ARG A 134 35.68 46.85 -12.32
CA ARG A 134 36.49 46.29 -13.41
C ARG A 134 36.45 44.78 -13.55
N ALA A 135 36.03 44.05 -12.52
CA ALA A 135 35.93 42.60 -12.58
C ALA A 135 34.99 42.19 -13.72
N ALA A 136 35.42 41.22 -14.53
CA ALA A 136 34.65 40.71 -15.65
C ALA A 136 34.77 39.18 -15.69
N LEU A 137 33.69 38.51 -16.10
CA LEU A 137 33.70 37.08 -16.35
C LEU A 137 34.59 36.76 -17.55
N THR A 138 35.27 35.62 -17.51
CA THR A 138 36.16 35.17 -18.59
C THR A 138 35.47 34.12 -19.44
N ASP A 139 35.72 34.15 -20.74
CA ASP A 139 35.32 33.09 -21.69
C ASP A 139 36.26 31.87 -21.64
N VAL A 140 37.32 31.93 -20.83
CA VAL A 140 38.24 30.81 -20.63
C VAL A 140 37.60 29.78 -19.71
N ASP A 141 37.57 28.52 -20.15
CA ASP A 141 37.04 27.41 -19.37
C ASP A 141 37.73 27.30 -17.99
N PRO A 142 36.98 27.11 -16.89
CA PRO A 142 37.53 27.00 -15.56
C PRO A 142 38.36 25.73 -15.40
N THR A 143 39.53 25.85 -14.77
CA THR A 143 40.45 24.75 -14.51
C THR A 143 40.61 24.49 -13.00
N PRO A 144 40.90 23.25 -12.55
CA PRO A 144 41.22 22.96 -11.15
C PRO A 144 42.34 23.86 -10.58
N GLY A 145 42.27 24.18 -9.28
CA GLY A 145 43.18 25.14 -8.63
C GLY A 145 44.53 24.60 -8.17
N GLY A 146 44.74 23.28 -8.21
CA GLY A 146 46.02 22.64 -7.87
C GLY A 146 46.37 22.59 -6.38
N VAL A 147 45.52 23.12 -5.50
CA VAL A 147 45.73 23.13 -4.04
C VAL A 147 45.21 21.86 -3.37
N VAL A 148 44.06 21.36 -3.82
CA VAL A 148 43.46 20.11 -3.32
C VAL A 148 43.77 19.02 -4.33
N THR A 149 44.70 18.15 -3.97
CA THR A 149 45.19 17.04 -4.79
C THR A 149 45.31 15.79 -3.93
N LYS A 150 45.41 14.61 -4.54
CA LYS A 150 45.68 13.36 -3.80
C LYS A 150 46.93 13.46 -2.93
N ASP A 151 47.99 14.12 -3.42
CA ASP A 151 49.23 14.29 -2.67
C ASP A 151 49.05 15.27 -1.48
N SER A 152 48.34 16.38 -1.69
CA SER A 152 48.13 17.38 -0.63
C SER A 152 47.26 16.85 0.50
N VAL A 153 46.20 16.10 0.20
CA VAL A 153 45.29 15.58 1.24
C VAL A 153 45.93 14.47 2.06
N VAL A 154 46.80 13.65 1.44
CA VAL A 154 47.58 12.63 2.17
C VAL A 154 48.62 13.29 3.06
N ALA A 155 49.34 14.29 2.54
CA ALA A 155 50.29 15.06 3.34
C ALA A 155 49.60 15.80 4.51
N PHE A 156 48.40 16.31 4.29
CA PHE A 156 47.57 16.95 5.30
C PHE A 156 47.12 15.96 6.39
N ALA A 157 46.60 14.79 6.00
CA ALA A 157 46.10 13.76 6.91
C ALA A 157 47.20 13.18 7.81
N LEU A 158 48.40 12.99 7.25
CA LEU A 158 49.52 12.30 7.89
C LEU A 158 50.62 13.24 8.41
N ASP A 159 50.29 14.52 8.53
CA ASP A 159 51.17 15.51 9.15
C ASP A 159 51.42 15.17 10.62
N THR A 160 52.67 14.86 10.95
CA THR A 160 53.07 14.44 12.30
C THR A 160 52.99 15.54 13.36
N SER A 161 52.78 16.80 12.97
CA SER A 161 52.64 17.91 13.91
C SER A 161 51.26 17.95 14.59
N THR A 162 50.27 17.26 14.03
CA THR A 162 48.87 17.28 14.51
C THR A 162 48.23 15.90 14.36
N TRP A 163 47.47 15.46 15.37
CA TRP A 163 46.75 14.20 15.28
C TRP A 163 45.38 14.36 14.58
N ARG A 164 45.35 14.28 13.24
CA ARG A 164 44.13 14.51 12.43
C ARG A 164 43.28 13.25 12.19
N LEU A 165 43.87 12.06 12.29
CA LEU A 165 43.18 10.81 11.92
C LEU A 165 41.90 10.54 12.71
N ALA A 166 41.87 10.87 14.01
CA ALA A 166 40.65 10.66 14.81
C ALA A 166 39.46 11.49 14.27
N THR A 167 39.69 12.75 13.92
CA THR A 167 38.68 13.62 13.31
C THR A 167 38.25 13.11 11.94
N LEU A 168 39.20 12.59 11.13
CA LEU A 168 38.87 11.98 9.84
C LEU A 168 37.86 10.84 10.00
N PHE A 169 38.10 9.92 10.93
CA PHE A 169 37.27 8.73 11.09
C PHE A 169 35.82 9.09 11.42
N GLY A 170 35.60 10.01 12.35
CA GLY A 170 34.25 10.51 12.62
C GLY A 170 33.65 11.30 11.46
N LEU A 171 34.46 12.03 10.68
CA LEU A 171 33.97 12.71 9.48
C LEU A 171 33.52 11.74 8.40
N LEU A 172 34.27 10.66 8.13
CA LEU A 172 33.89 9.64 7.15
C LEU A 172 32.54 9.03 7.52
N ASP A 173 32.37 8.64 8.77
CA ASP A 173 31.14 7.99 9.23
C ASP A 173 29.95 8.95 9.31
N ALA A 174 30.16 10.20 9.75
CA ALA A 174 29.12 11.21 9.77
C ALA A 174 28.68 11.59 8.35
N VAL A 175 29.62 11.69 7.41
CA VAL A 175 29.30 11.97 5.99
C VAL A 175 28.61 10.79 5.34
N ALA A 176 29.02 9.54 5.62
CA ALA A 176 28.31 8.37 5.13
C ALA A 176 26.85 8.35 5.60
N ALA A 177 26.61 8.62 6.89
CA ALA A 177 25.26 8.74 7.43
C ALA A 177 24.47 9.88 6.79
N ALA A 178 25.08 11.04 6.56
CA ALA A 178 24.43 12.18 5.91
C ALA A 178 24.06 11.91 4.44
N LEU A 179 24.92 11.19 3.69
CA LEU A 179 24.63 10.75 2.33
C LEU A 179 23.48 9.73 2.28
N ASP A 180 23.30 8.94 3.33
CA ASP A 180 22.17 8.00 3.50
C ASP A 180 20.89 8.67 4.07
N GLY A 181 20.83 10.02 4.07
CA GLY A 181 19.67 10.80 4.52
C GLY A 181 19.65 11.15 6.01
N GLY A 182 20.76 10.92 6.72
CA GLY A 182 20.98 11.36 8.10
C GLY A 182 21.20 12.87 8.24
N ALA A 183 21.57 13.29 9.45
CA ALA A 183 21.81 14.70 9.77
C ALA A 183 23.05 15.25 9.02
N PRO A 184 22.97 16.45 8.41
CA PRO A 184 24.13 17.09 7.80
C PRO A 184 25.26 17.36 8.80
N VAL A 185 26.48 17.40 8.28
CA VAL A 185 27.71 17.54 9.06
C VAL A 185 28.18 18.99 9.03
N VAL A 186 28.54 19.51 10.20
CA VAL A 186 29.22 20.80 10.36
C VAL A 186 30.63 20.56 10.85
N LEU A 187 31.62 21.07 10.12
CA LEU A 187 33.03 20.96 10.46
C LEU A 187 33.56 22.32 10.95
N GLY A 188 33.93 22.40 12.22
CA GLY A 188 34.65 23.53 12.79
C GLY A 188 36.11 23.53 12.34
N VAL A 189 36.52 24.57 11.62
CA VAL A 189 37.87 24.73 11.06
C VAL A 189 38.55 26.02 11.52
N GLU A 190 39.87 25.98 11.57
CA GLU A 190 40.78 27.11 11.75
C GLU A 190 40.81 28.00 10.49
N SER A 191 40.66 27.40 9.30
CA SER A 191 40.67 28.13 8.04
C SER A 191 39.88 27.45 6.91
N ALA A 192 39.48 28.24 5.91
CA ALA A 192 38.81 27.72 4.72
C ALA A 192 39.72 26.82 3.85
N ASP A 193 41.05 27.01 3.92
CA ASP A 193 42.00 26.12 3.25
C ASP A 193 42.08 24.76 3.97
N SER A 194 41.99 24.73 5.31
CA SER A 194 41.87 23.46 6.05
C SER A 194 40.57 22.73 5.70
N ALA A 195 39.45 23.45 5.66
CA ALA A 195 38.17 22.90 5.20
C ALA A 195 38.28 22.26 3.81
N ALA A 196 38.97 22.92 2.87
CA ALA A 196 39.15 22.38 1.53
C ALA A 196 39.98 21.09 1.51
N GLN A 197 41.00 20.96 2.36
CA GLN A 197 41.77 19.71 2.50
C GLN A 197 40.94 18.59 3.14
N TRP A 198 40.11 18.88 4.15
CA TRP A 198 39.19 17.90 4.74
C TRP A 198 38.16 17.39 3.75
N ILE A 199 37.47 18.29 3.06
CA ILE A 199 36.49 17.94 2.02
C ILE A 199 37.19 17.15 0.90
N GLY A 200 38.40 17.56 0.50
CA GLY A 200 39.26 16.84 -0.42
C GLY A 200 39.53 15.40 0.02
N LEU A 201 40.01 15.22 1.25
CA LEU A 201 40.37 13.94 1.81
C LEU A 201 39.19 12.97 1.81
N ILE A 202 38.03 13.42 2.29
CA ILE A 202 36.78 12.63 2.28
C ILE A 202 36.38 12.28 0.83
N SER A 203 36.45 13.26 -0.08
CA SER A 203 36.10 13.07 -1.49
C SER A 203 37.01 12.07 -2.22
N PHE A 204 38.30 12.02 -1.87
CA PHE A 204 39.25 11.08 -2.49
C PHE A 204 39.15 9.67 -1.90
N LEU A 205 38.63 9.51 -0.68
CA LEU A 205 38.39 8.21 -0.04
C LEU A 205 37.08 7.54 -0.50
N MET A 206 36.35 8.16 -1.42
CA MET A 206 35.22 7.60 -2.18
C MET A 206 35.45 7.76 -3.69
N SER A 207 34.59 7.17 -4.53
CA SER A 207 34.69 7.33 -5.98
C SER A 207 34.34 8.75 -6.45
N PRO A 208 34.82 9.20 -7.62
CA PRO A 208 34.45 10.49 -8.19
C PRO A 208 32.93 10.71 -8.31
N GLY A 209 32.18 9.70 -8.74
CA GLY A 209 30.73 9.75 -8.91
C GLY A 209 29.97 9.84 -7.60
N THR A 210 30.44 9.18 -6.54
CA THR A 210 29.90 9.36 -5.19
C THR A 210 30.27 10.73 -4.63
N ALA A 211 31.51 11.21 -4.85
CA ALA A 211 31.94 12.54 -4.43
C ALA A 211 31.16 13.67 -5.12
N ALA A 212 30.62 13.44 -6.33
CA ALA A 212 29.71 14.37 -6.98
C ALA A 212 28.36 14.53 -6.25
N GLN A 213 28.01 13.65 -5.31
CA GLN A 213 26.84 13.79 -4.44
C GLN A 213 27.14 14.54 -3.13
N LEU A 214 28.42 14.70 -2.78
CA LEU A 214 28.85 15.43 -1.59
C LEU A 214 28.69 16.94 -1.81
N SER A 215 27.49 17.48 -1.54
CA SER A 215 27.26 18.93 -1.54
C SER A 215 27.94 19.55 -0.33
N PHE A 216 28.78 20.57 -0.54
CA PHE A 216 29.60 21.14 0.52
C PHE A 216 29.69 22.66 0.51
N SER A 217 30.22 23.23 1.59
CA SER A 217 30.69 24.61 1.67
C SER A 217 31.96 24.72 2.51
N THR A 218 32.99 25.41 2.01
CA THR A 218 34.27 25.58 2.73
C THR A 218 34.22 26.67 3.81
N PHE A 219 33.17 27.49 3.83
CA PHE A 219 32.98 28.54 4.83
C PHE A 219 31.53 29.03 4.84
N ASP A 220 30.86 28.90 5.97
CA ASP A 220 29.63 29.63 6.30
C ASP A 220 29.69 30.03 7.79
N ARG A 221 28.82 30.94 8.21
CA ARG A 221 28.63 31.29 9.64
C ARG A 221 27.50 30.47 10.24
N ALA A 222 27.51 30.25 11.55
CA ALA A 222 26.47 29.46 12.23
C ALA A 222 25.04 30.01 11.98
N ASP A 223 24.88 31.34 11.91
CA ASP A 223 23.60 32.01 11.64
C ASP A 223 23.09 31.85 10.19
N GLN A 224 23.90 31.23 9.32
CA GLN A 224 23.60 30.99 7.90
C GLN A 224 23.27 29.53 7.59
N LEU A 225 23.43 28.63 8.57
CA LEU A 225 23.18 27.20 8.43
C LEU A 225 21.69 26.91 8.37
N ASN A 226 21.31 25.99 7.47
CA ASN A 226 19.95 25.48 7.36
C ASN A 226 20.01 23.95 7.29
N PRO A 227 19.50 23.21 8.30
CA PRO A 227 19.46 21.75 8.28
C PRO A 227 18.70 21.15 7.10
N HIS A 228 17.83 21.93 6.45
CA HIS A 228 17.04 21.52 5.28
C HIS A 228 17.58 22.10 3.96
N GLY A 229 18.78 22.68 3.97
CA GLY A 229 19.37 23.38 2.82
C GLY A 229 20.01 22.48 1.75
N GLY A 230 19.98 21.15 1.91
CA GLY A 230 20.56 20.19 0.98
C GLY A 230 22.09 20.11 0.96
N GLN A 231 22.79 20.87 1.81
CA GLN A 231 24.23 20.69 2.04
C GLN A 231 24.47 19.46 2.91
N VAL A 232 25.48 18.66 2.55
CA VAL A 232 25.89 17.46 3.31
C VAL A 232 26.98 17.82 4.31
N LEU A 233 27.97 18.63 3.90
CA LEU A 233 29.10 19.03 4.74
C LEU A 233 29.37 20.54 4.64
N THR A 234 29.21 21.25 5.75
CA THR A 234 29.44 22.70 5.82
C THR A 234 30.56 23.01 6.81
N ALA A 235 31.60 23.69 6.36
CA ALA A 235 32.64 24.16 7.25
C ALA A 235 32.28 25.53 7.85
N VAL A 236 32.52 25.69 9.14
CA VAL A 236 32.32 26.94 9.90
C VAL A 236 33.59 27.25 10.69
N PRO A 237 33.84 28.51 11.07
CA PRO A 237 34.89 28.82 12.03
C PRO A 237 34.69 28.08 13.36
N ILE A 238 35.78 27.65 14.02
CA ILE A 238 35.70 26.99 15.34
C ILE A 238 34.91 27.83 16.36
N ALA A 239 35.08 29.16 16.33
CA ALA A 239 34.38 30.09 17.22
C ALA A 239 32.84 30.09 17.07
N ASP A 240 32.32 29.53 15.97
CA ASP A 240 30.88 29.46 15.68
C ASP A 240 30.26 28.12 16.12
N LEU A 241 31.06 27.13 16.56
CA LEU A 241 30.56 25.78 16.89
C LEU A 241 29.48 25.77 17.97
N ASP A 242 29.61 26.61 19.00
CA ASP A 242 28.64 26.72 20.10
C ASP A 242 27.28 27.28 19.66
N ALA A 243 27.20 27.88 18.47
CA ALA A 243 26.00 28.52 17.93
C ALA A 243 25.31 27.69 16.84
N ILE A 244 25.77 26.46 16.58
CA ILE A 244 25.20 25.59 15.54
C ILE A 244 23.77 25.18 15.93
N PRO A 245 22.80 25.24 15.00
CA PRO A 245 21.42 24.84 15.27
C PRO A 245 21.30 23.34 15.52
N SER A 246 20.25 22.92 16.22
CA SER A 246 19.93 21.51 16.42
C SER A 246 19.61 20.80 15.11
N GLY A 247 19.80 19.47 15.09
CA GLY A 247 19.58 18.65 13.89
C GLY A 247 20.79 18.54 12.96
N LEU A 248 21.95 19.05 13.38
CA LEU A 248 23.24 18.93 12.72
C LEU A 248 24.23 18.15 13.60
N VAL A 249 25.23 17.52 12.98
CA VAL A 249 26.34 16.87 13.68
C VAL A 249 27.57 17.77 13.60
N ALA A 250 27.98 18.35 14.73
CA ALA A 250 29.16 19.21 14.79
C ALA A 250 30.43 18.41 15.12
N ILE A 251 31.48 18.59 14.34
CA ILE A 251 32.81 18.02 14.55
C ILE A 251 33.83 19.15 14.46
N SER A 252 34.76 19.24 15.42
CA SER A 252 35.84 20.22 15.41
C SER A 252 37.15 19.58 14.97
N GLU A 253 37.96 20.29 14.18
CA GLU A 253 39.30 19.82 13.81
C GLU A 253 40.35 19.97 14.93
N THR A 254 40.06 20.76 15.97
CA THR A 254 40.99 21.01 17.09
C THR A 254 40.63 20.28 18.38
N GLU A 255 39.39 19.76 18.48
CA GLU A 255 38.96 19.03 19.68
C GLU A 255 39.20 17.53 19.52
N THR A 256 39.54 16.88 20.64
CA THR A 256 39.76 15.43 20.65
C THR A 256 38.44 14.69 20.43
N MET A 257 38.41 13.83 19.41
CA MET A 257 37.32 12.88 19.19
C MET A 257 37.60 11.57 19.95
N SER A 258 36.61 11.09 20.69
CA SER A 258 36.65 9.75 21.27
C SER A 258 36.26 8.75 20.19
N LEU A 259 37.19 7.86 19.82
CA LEU A 259 36.91 6.83 18.83
C LEU A 259 36.10 5.67 19.43
N GLY A 260 35.14 5.17 18.66
CA GLY A 260 34.32 4.00 18.97
C GLY A 260 34.84 2.74 18.28
N GLU A 261 34.06 1.66 18.38
CA GLU A 261 34.36 0.37 17.75
C GLU A 261 33.23 -0.05 16.80
N LEU A 262 33.57 -0.66 15.67
CA LEU A 262 32.60 -1.18 14.70
C LEU A 262 31.69 -2.22 15.36
N GLY A 263 30.37 -2.04 15.25
CA GLY A 263 29.38 -2.90 15.93
C GLY A 263 29.29 -2.71 17.45
N GLY A 264 30.05 -1.75 18.02
CA GLY A 264 30.13 -1.44 19.45
C GLY A 264 29.75 -0.01 19.76
N GLU A 265 30.58 0.68 20.56
CA GLU A 265 30.35 2.07 20.95
C GLU A 265 30.56 3.04 19.77
N PRO A 266 29.75 4.11 19.66
CA PRO A 266 29.91 5.13 18.61
C PRO A 266 31.11 6.05 18.89
N HIS A 267 31.58 6.74 17.85
CA HIS A 267 32.44 7.91 18.02
C HIS A 267 31.70 9.00 18.80
N ARG A 268 32.41 9.73 19.66
CA ARG A 268 31.87 10.86 20.42
C ARG A 268 32.69 12.11 20.21
N THR A 269 32.01 13.19 19.85
CA THR A 269 32.58 14.53 19.75
C THR A 269 32.63 15.19 21.13
N ALA A 270 33.45 16.22 21.31
CA ALA A 270 33.51 16.96 22.57
C ALA A 270 32.18 17.67 22.90
N GLY A 271 31.43 18.10 21.87
CA GLY A 271 30.07 18.62 21.98
C GLY A 271 29.00 17.57 22.31
N GLY A 272 29.37 16.29 22.49
CA GLY A 272 28.46 15.22 22.91
C GLY A 272 27.68 14.54 21.77
N HIS A 273 27.93 14.90 20.51
CA HIS A 273 27.34 14.20 19.37
C HIS A 273 27.89 12.78 19.25
N SER A 274 27.00 11.85 18.91
CA SER A 274 27.28 10.43 18.73
C SER A 274 27.25 10.10 17.23
N VAL A 275 28.33 9.50 16.71
CA VAL A 275 28.44 9.08 15.30
C VAL A 275 28.72 7.58 15.27
N ALA A 276 27.81 6.80 14.66
CA ALA A 276 27.97 5.36 14.56
C ALA A 276 29.20 5.01 13.71
N VAL A 277 30.01 4.05 14.17
CA VAL A 277 31.20 3.62 13.45
C VAL A 277 30.78 2.80 12.23
N THR A 278 31.37 3.08 11.06
CA THR A 278 31.14 2.31 9.84
C THR A 278 32.39 1.56 9.39
N PRO A 279 32.26 0.53 8.53
CA PRO A 279 33.42 -0.12 7.92
C PRO A 279 34.34 0.85 7.16
N TRP A 280 33.84 2.02 6.73
CA TRP A 280 34.66 2.99 5.99
C TRP A 280 35.77 3.57 6.84
N SER A 281 35.46 4.03 8.05
CA SER A 281 36.45 4.57 8.97
C SER A 281 37.36 3.49 9.56
N ALA A 282 36.83 2.28 9.77
CA ALA A 282 37.61 1.12 10.20
C ALA A 282 38.67 0.74 9.15
N MET A 283 38.30 0.65 7.86
CA MET A 283 39.28 0.44 6.78
C MET A 283 40.25 1.63 6.67
N ALA A 284 39.77 2.87 6.82
CA ALA A 284 40.59 4.07 6.75
C ALA A 284 41.73 4.06 7.80
N GLN A 285 41.50 3.50 9.00
CA GLN A 285 42.50 3.35 10.05
C GLN A 285 43.71 2.50 9.60
N VAL A 286 43.47 1.47 8.78
CA VAL A 286 44.50 0.55 8.30
C VAL A 286 45.22 1.11 7.08
N VAL A 287 44.49 1.71 6.14
CA VAL A 287 45.07 2.14 4.86
C VAL A 287 45.84 3.47 4.94
N LEU A 288 45.63 4.26 5.99
CA LEU A 288 46.28 5.55 6.21
C LEU A 288 47.49 5.48 7.16
N LEU A 289 48.20 4.35 7.20
CA LEU A 289 49.40 4.20 8.05
C LEU A 289 50.65 4.83 7.44
N ASP A 290 50.79 4.81 6.11
CA ASP A 290 51.93 5.39 5.42
C ASP A 290 51.51 6.21 4.19
N PRO A 291 52.19 7.35 3.91
CA PRO A 291 51.81 8.23 2.80
C PRO A 291 51.86 7.58 1.42
N GLY A 292 52.78 6.64 1.20
CA GLY A 292 52.96 6.01 -0.10
C GLY A 292 51.81 5.08 -0.43
N SER A 293 51.41 4.23 0.51
CA SER A 293 50.29 3.29 0.36
C SER A 293 48.96 4.02 0.35
N ALA A 294 48.77 5.02 1.22
CA ALA A 294 47.59 5.88 1.18
C ALA A 294 47.42 6.54 -0.19
N ARG A 295 48.49 7.12 -0.75
CA ARG A 295 48.44 7.76 -2.06
C ARG A 295 48.10 6.78 -3.19
N ARG A 296 48.67 5.56 -3.17
CA ARG A 296 48.35 4.51 -4.15
C ARG A 296 46.89 4.07 -4.04
N LEU A 297 46.38 3.88 -2.82
CA LEU A 297 44.98 3.55 -2.58
C LEU A 297 44.02 4.55 -3.23
N LEU A 298 44.32 5.85 -3.16
CA LEU A 298 43.49 6.87 -3.83
C LEU A 298 43.47 6.72 -5.37
N ASP A 299 44.50 6.17 -5.99
CA ASP A 299 44.46 5.80 -7.43
C ASP A 299 43.70 4.50 -7.65
N ASP A 300 43.83 3.53 -6.75
CA ASP A 300 43.12 2.27 -6.85
C ASP A 300 41.60 2.43 -6.70
N ILE A 301 41.15 3.33 -5.83
CA ILE A 301 39.74 3.73 -5.69
C ILE A 301 39.17 4.21 -7.03
N ASP A 302 39.90 5.09 -7.73
CA ASP A 302 39.48 5.58 -9.04
C ASP A 302 39.50 4.45 -10.09
N GLY A 303 40.54 3.62 -10.10
CA GLY A 303 40.66 2.50 -11.03
C GLY A 303 39.61 1.40 -10.82
N VAL A 304 39.10 1.23 -9.60
CA VAL A 304 37.95 0.36 -9.32
C VAL A 304 36.66 1.01 -9.83
N ALA A 305 36.45 2.29 -9.55
CA ALA A 305 35.24 3.01 -9.97
C ALA A 305 35.08 3.02 -11.50
N GLU A 306 36.18 3.12 -12.26
CA GLU A 306 36.18 3.06 -13.72
C GLU A 306 35.74 1.69 -14.29
N GLN A 307 35.79 0.61 -13.49
CA GLN A 307 35.37 -0.74 -13.92
C GLN A 307 33.87 -0.99 -13.76
N VAL A 308 33.16 -0.07 -13.10
CA VAL A 308 31.73 -0.16 -12.84
C VAL A 308 31.03 1.12 -13.28
N ARG A 309 29.70 1.13 -13.21
CA ARG A 309 28.95 2.37 -13.38
C ARG A 309 28.99 3.16 -12.07
N ASP A 310 29.82 4.21 -12.04
CA ASP A 310 30.00 5.08 -10.87
C ASP A 310 28.89 6.14 -10.77
N ASP A 311 27.68 5.68 -10.40
CA ASP A 311 26.48 6.50 -10.30
C ASP A 311 25.85 6.29 -8.92
N GLY A 312 26.49 6.87 -7.89
CA GLY A 312 26.05 6.70 -6.50
C GLY A 312 26.46 5.38 -5.87
N LEU A 313 27.72 5.00 -6.02
CA LEU A 313 28.29 3.89 -5.25
C LEU A 313 28.25 4.24 -3.75
N HIS A 314 28.11 3.23 -2.89
CA HIS A 314 28.30 3.43 -1.46
C HIS A 314 29.72 3.98 -1.20
N PRO A 315 29.90 5.03 -0.36
CA PRO A 315 31.19 5.72 -0.24
C PRO A 315 32.36 4.80 0.17
N ALA A 316 32.08 3.79 0.99
CA ALA A 316 33.08 2.81 1.43
C ALA A 316 33.44 1.76 0.36
N TRP A 317 32.58 1.52 -0.63
CA TRP A 317 32.69 0.37 -1.53
C TRP A 317 33.92 0.40 -2.44
N PRO A 318 34.29 1.53 -3.07
CA PRO A 318 35.52 1.61 -3.86
C PRO A 318 36.78 1.31 -3.03
N MET A 319 36.83 1.78 -1.77
CA MET A 319 37.93 1.48 -0.86
C MET A 319 37.97 -0.01 -0.50
N ALA A 320 36.83 -0.61 -0.17
CA ALA A 320 36.74 -2.04 0.13
C ALA A 320 37.30 -2.88 -1.02
N MET A 321 36.88 -2.59 -2.25
CA MET A 321 37.40 -3.24 -3.45
C MET A 321 38.90 -3.03 -3.69
N ALA A 322 39.43 -1.86 -3.33
CA ALA A 322 40.86 -1.56 -3.43
C ALA A 322 41.68 -2.27 -2.34
N VAL A 323 41.08 -2.51 -1.16
CA VAL A 323 41.69 -3.22 -0.03
C VAL A 323 41.71 -4.74 -0.23
N THR A 324 40.63 -5.32 -0.76
CA THR A 324 40.46 -6.78 -0.86
C THR A 324 41.60 -7.47 -1.62
N GLY A 325 42.15 -8.52 -1.00
CA GLY A 325 43.20 -9.35 -1.57
C GLY A 325 44.60 -8.72 -1.55
N ARG A 326 44.80 -7.60 -0.84
CA ARG A 326 46.11 -6.96 -0.67
C ARG A 326 46.72 -7.32 0.69
N PRO A 327 47.91 -7.97 0.72
CA PRO A 327 48.53 -8.37 1.98
C PRO A 327 48.83 -7.21 2.93
N GLU A 328 49.14 -6.02 2.41
CA GLU A 328 49.41 -4.82 3.21
C GLU A 328 48.19 -4.30 3.99
N PHE A 329 46.97 -4.73 3.64
CA PHE A 329 45.72 -4.29 4.27
C PHE A 329 44.92 -5.45 4.88
N SER A 330 45.59 -6.55 5.25
CA SER A 330 44.92 -7.75 5.80
C SER A 330 44.04 -7.45 7.01
N ASP A 331 44.42 -6.46 7.81
CA ASP A 331 43.70 -6.07 9.03
C ASP A 331 42.35 -5.39 8.75
N ALA A 332 42.09 -5.01 7.49
CA ALA A 332 40.84 -4.40 7.02
C ALA A 332 40.03 -5.33 6.08
N GLU A 333 40.46 -6.58 5.91
CA GLU A 333 39.86 -7.51 4.94
C GLU A 333 38.43 -7.89 5.32
N MET A 334 38.14 -8.02 6.62
CA MET A 334 36.81 -8.38 7.11
C MET A 334 35.79 -7.29 6.80
N GLU A 335 36.12 -6.04 7.10
CA GLU A 335 35.33 -4.85 6.85
C GLU A 335 35.14 -4.64 5.34
N ALA A 336 36.18 -4.87 4.54
CA ALA A 336 36.09 -4.80 3.08
C ALA A 336 35.09 -5.85 2.54
N HIS A 337 35.13 -7.08 3.04
CA HIS A 337 34.20 -8.14 2.63
C HIS A 337 32.75 -7.81 3.00
N GLU A 338 32.52 -7.25 4.19
CA GLU A 338 31.20 -6.80 4.63
C GLU A 338 30.62 -5.76 3.67
N VAL A 339 31.40 -4.72 3.34
CA VAL A 339 30.98 -3.66 2.42
C VAL A 339 30.70 -4.19 1.02
N ILE A 340 31.55 -5.09 0.51
CA ILE A 340 31.36 -5.69 -0.82
C ILE A 340 30.09 -6.54 -0.84
N ALA A 341 29.83 -7.33 0.22
CA ALA A 341 28.63 -8.13 0.32
C ALA A 341 27.36 -7.27 0.39
N ALA A 342 27.39 -6.16 1.12
CA ALA A 342 26.24 -5.28 1.33
C ALA A 342 25.96 -4.34 0.15
N HIS A 343 26.98 -3.85 -0.56
CA HIS A 343 26.84 -2.70 -1.45
C HIS A 343 27.35 -2.88 -2.89
N SER A 344 27.70 -4.11 -3.32
CA SER A 344 28.16 -4.32 -4.70
C SER A 344 27.12 -3.95 -5.77
N PRO A 345 27.47 -3.10 -6.76
CA PRO A 345 26.52 -2.64 -7.76
C PRO A 345 26.14 -3.75 -8.75
N PRO A 346 24.94 -3.70 -9.35
CA PRO A 346 24.56 -4.62 -10.43
C PRO A 346 25.25 -4.25 -11.75
N GLY A 347 25.21 -5.17 -12.73
CA GLY A 347 25.59 -4.85 -14.12
C GLY A 347 27.09 -4.75 -14.39
N ILE A 348 27.92 -5.35 -13.54
CA ILE A 348 29.38 -5.37 -13.71
C ILE A 348 29.76 -6.23 -14.93
N ALA A 349 30.70 -5.73 -15.73
CA ALA A 349 31.17 -6.43 -16.92
C ALA A 349 31.70 -7.84 -16.57
N VAL A 350 31.12 -8.86 -17.19
CA VAL A 350 31.50 -10.26 -16.95
C VAL A 350 32.98 -10.45 -17.29
N GLY A 351 33.74 -11.02 -16.35
CA GLY A 351 35.17 -11.26 -16.51
C GLY A 351 36.08 -10.05 -16.23
N SER A 352 35.56 -8.93 -15.74
CA SER A 352 36.39 -7.85 -15.20
C SER A 352 37.11 -8.28 -13.92
N VAL A 353 38.13 -7.51 -13.50
CA VAL A 353 38.80 -7.74 -12.20
C VAL A 353 37.77 -7.55 -11.07
N ALA A 354 37.00 -6.47 -11.11
CA ALA A 354 35.92 -6.22 -10.15
C ALA A 354 34.93 -7.39 -10.03
N ALA A 355 34.46 -7.95 -11.16
CA ALA A 355 33.54 -9.09 -11.15
C ALA A 355 34.14 -10.33 -10.48
N ARG A 356 35.45 -10.60 -10.69
CA ARG A 356 36.14 -11.72 -10.04
C ARG A 356 36.31 -11.50 -8.54
N THR A 357 36.71 -10.29 -8.13
CA THR A 357 36.85 -9.96 -6.70
C THR A 357 35.53 -10.13 -5.98
N ILE A 358 34.44 -9.55 -6.50
CA ILE A 358 33.10 -9.65 -5.89
C ILE A 358 32.64 -11.10 -5.86
N ALA A 359 32.76 -11.85 -6.96
CA ALA A 359 32.40 -13.26 -6.98
C ALA A 359 33.21 -14.08 -5.96
N GLY A 360 34.50 -13.76 -5.78
CA GLY A 360 35.37 -14.36 -4.77
C GLY A 360 34.89 -14.08 -3.34
N VAL A 361 34.65 -12.81 -3.01
CA VAL A 361 34.14 -12.38 -1.69
C VAL A 361 32.78 -13.01 -1.38
N LEU A 362 31.84 -12.93 -2.32
CA LEU A 362 30.51 -13.51 -2.14
C LEU A 362 30.56 -15.02 -1.99
N SER A 363 31.44 -15.70 -2.75
CA SER A 363 31.61 -17.16 -2.61
C SER A 363 32.25 -17.53 -1.28
N ALA A 364 33.20 -16.74 -0.78
CA ALA A 364 33.81 -16.95 0.53
C ALA A 364 32.78 -16.77 1.66
N ALA A 365 31.96 -15.72 1.59
CA ALA A 365 30.91 -15.45 2.57
C ALA A 365 29.85 -16.56 2.64
N VAL A 366 29.48 -17.14 1.49
CA VAL A 366 28.50 -18.24 1.40
C VAL A 366 29.10 -19.61 1.78
N GLY A 367 30.43 -19.73 1.80
CA GLY A 367 31.12 -20.98 2.08
C GLY A 367 30.91 -22.03 0.99
N THR A 368 31.20 -23.30 1.32
CA THR A 368 31.28 -24.39 0.32
C THR A 368 30.18 -25.44 0.45
N THR A 369 29.55 -25.56 1.62
CA THR A 369 28.49 -26.55 1.87
C THR A 369 27.09 -25.94 1.78
N THR A 370 26.05 -26.78 1.73
CA THR A 370 24.65 -26.34 1.84
C THR A 370 24.36 -25.70 3.20
N ALA A 371 24.96 -26.24 4.27
CA ALA A 371 24.82 -25.71 5.62
C ALA A 371 25.47 -24.33 5.78
N ASP A 372 26.64 -24.10 5.16
CA ASP A 372 27.28 -22.79 5.15
C ASP A 372 26.44 -21.76 4.39
N ALA A 373 25.90 -22.15 3.22
CA ALA A 373 25.03 -21.28 2.45
C ALA A 373 23.76 -20.92 3.23
N TRP A 374 23.18 -21.87 3.96
CA TRP A 374 22.04 -21.60 4.84
C TRP A 374 22.38 -20.65 5.99
N ARG A 375 23.56 -20.80 6.61
CA ARG A 375 24.05 -19.86 7.63
C ARG A 375 24.20 -18.46 7.05
N ALA A 376 24.79 -18.35 5.85
CA ALA A 376 24.95 -17.07 5.16
C ALA A 376 23.61 -16.39 4.85
N VAL A 377 22.57 -17.15 4.48
CA VAL A 377 21.20 -16.61 4.30
C VAL A 377 20.64 -15.99 5.57
N GLN A 378 21.04 -16.45 6.76
CA GLN A 378 20.58 -15.93 8.04
C GLN A 378 21.39 -14.74 8.55
N GLU A 379 22.71 -14.76 8.32
CA GLU A 379 23.65 -13.83 8.94
C GLU A 379 23.95 -12.61 8.06
N LEU A 380 23.87 -12.74 6.73
CA LEU A 380 24.22 -11.64 5.84
C LEU A 380 23.12 -10.55 5.83
N PRO A 381 23.49 -9.26 5.91
CA PRO A 381 22.53 -8.16 5.85
C PRO A 381 21.79 -8.11 4.50
N GLU A 382 20.72 -7.31 4.44
CA GLU A 382 20.03 -7.00 3.18
C GLU A 382 21.02 -6.40 2.17
N GLY A 383 20.95 -6.86 0.92
CA GLY A 383 21.89 -6.48 -0.12
C GLY A 383 22.24 -7.61 -1.10
N PRO A 384 23.16 -7.34 -2.05
CA PRO A 384 23.58 -8.26 -3.11
C PRO A 384 24.10 -9.59 -2.59
N GLY A 385 24.87 -9.57 -1.50
CA GLY A 385 25.49 -10.77 -0.94
C GLY A 385 24.48 -11.77 -0.40
N ALA A 386 23.42 -11.29 0.25
CA ALA A 386 22.39 -12.21 0.73
C ALA A 386 21.41 -12.65 -0.39
N VAL A 387 21.17 -11.84 -1.43
CA VAL A 387 20.51 -12.34 -2.67
C VAL A 387 21.32 -13.45 -3.33
N PHE A 388 22.64 -13.29 -3.35
CA PHE A 388 23.56 -14.32 -3.83
C PHE A 388 23.52 -15.56 -2.93
N ALA A 389 23.50 -15.39 -1.60
CA ALA A 389 23.40 -16.48 -0.64
C ALA A 389 22.10 -17.30 -0.82
N ASP A 390 20.94 -16.66 -0.97
CA ASP A 390 19.67 -17.37 -1.24
C ASP A 390 19.72 -18.18 -2.53
N THR A 391 20.28 -17.58 -3.59
CA THR A 391 20.42 -18.24 -4.89
C THR A 391 21.31 -19.48 -4.78
N ILE A 392 22.50 -19.34 -4.16
CA ILE A 392 23.45 -20.45 -4.02
C ILE A 392 22.95 -21.50 -3.03
N TYR A 393 22.32 -21.10 -1.92
CA TYR A 393 21.66 -22.01 -1.00
C TYR A 393 20.66 -22.89 -1.74
N LEU A 394 19.76 -22.29 -2.52
CA LEU A 394 18.73 -23.04 -3.21
C LEU A 394 19.33 -23.95 -4.30
N CYS A 395 20.36 -23.50 -5.02
CA CYS A 395 21.10 -24.34 -5.97
C CYS A 395 21.70 -25.58 -5.30
N ARG A 396 22.33 -25.42 -4.13
CA ARG A 396 22.96 -26.52 -3.38
C ARG A 396 21.93 -27.42 -2.72
N ALA A 397 20.89 -26.84 -2.13
CA ALA A 397 19.85 -27.58 -1.40
C ALA A 397 19.08 -28.56 -2.30
N ILE A 398 18.83 -28.22 -3.56
CA ILE A 398 18.15 -29.14 -4.51
C ILE A 398 19.06 -30.26 -5.04
N GLU A 399 20.39 -30.11 -4.89
CA GLU A 399 21.38 -31.11 -5.30
C GLU A 399 21.88 -31.97 -4.13
N ASP A 400 21.73 -31.51 -2.88
CA ASP A 400 22.20 -32.16 -1.66
C ASP A 400 21.17 -33.17 -1.10
N ASP A 401 21.37 -34.44 -1.41
CA ASP A 401 20.49 -35.54 -0.96
C ASP A 401 20.43 -35.66 0.57
N THR A 402 21.53 -35.36 1.28
CA THR A 402 21.57 -35.42 2.75
C THR A 402 20.73 -34.30 3.34
N TRP A 403 20.81 -33.10 2.77
CA TRP A 403 19.99 -31.96 3.16
C TRP A 403 18.50 -32.22 2.92
N LEU A 404 18.13 -32.72 1.73
CA LEU A 404 16.74 -33.03 1.38
C LEU A 404 16.12 -34.12 2.27
N SER A 405 16.94 -35.03 2.80
CA SER A 405 16.52 -36.13 3.69
C SER A 405 16.22 -35.70 5.14
N GLN A 406 16.47 -34.43 5.51
CA GLN A 406 16.21 -33.94 6.86
C GLN A 406 14.73 -34.05 7.24
N ILE A 407 14.47 -34.32 8.52
CA ILE A 407 13.12 -34.42 9.07
C ILE A 407 12.51 -33.01 9.12
N GLY A 408 11.29 -32.87 8.57
CA GLY A 408 10.54 -31.62 8.56
C GLY A 408 10.72 -30.80 7.27
N PRO A 409 10.17 -29.58 7.21
CA PRO A 409 10.30 -28.71 6.05
C PRO A 409 11.77 -28.30 5.84
N ILE A 410 12.25 -28.37 4.59
CA ILE A 410 13.52 -27.73 4.24
C ILE A 410 13.37 -26.21 4.45
N PRO A 411 14.34 -25.55 5.11
CA PRO A 411 14.25 -24.13 5.37
C PRO A 411 14.26 -23.31 4.08
N LEU A 412 13.70 -22.12 4.14
CA LEU A 412 13.71 -21.13 3.06
C LEU A 412 14.14 -19.79 3.61
N GLY A 413 14.93 -19.06 2.83
CA GLY A 413 15.29 -17.69 3.14
C GLY A 413 14.13 -16.72 2.92
N PRO A 414 14.24 -15.49 3.44
CA PRO A 414 13.19 -14.49 3.30
C PRO A 414 13.01 -13.98 1.86
N ARG A 415 14.02 -14.11 1.00
CA ARG A 415 13.99 -13.55 -0.37
C ARG A 415 13.57 -14.59 -1.41
N LEU A 416 12.25 -14.78 -1.50
CA LEU A 416 11.62 -15.72 -2.44
C LEU A 416 11.57 -15.16 -3.89
N PHE A 417 11.31 -16.06 -4.84
CA PHE A 417 11.33 -15.83 -6.29
C PHE A 417 9.95 -15.56 -6.92
N HIS A 418 8.89 -15.39 -6.12
CA HIS A 418 7.53 -15.14 -6.61
C HIS A 418 7.48 -13.96 -7.60
N GLY A 419 6.99 -14.21 -8.82
CA GLY A 419 6.88 -13.19 -9.88
C GLY A 419 8.21 -12.64 -10.40
N LYS A 420 9.34 -13.26 -10.04
CA LYS A 420 10.69 -12.84 -10.44
C LYS A 420 11.31 -13.84 -11.42
N PRO A 421 12.16 -13.38 -12.35
CA PRO A 421 12.87 -14.29 -13.24
C PRO A 421 13.85 -15.18 -12.46
N VAL A 422 13.79 -16.49 -12.69
CA VAL A 422 14.68 -17.48 -12.07
C VAL A 422 16.13 -17.23 -12.51
N PRO A 423 17.09 -17.04 -11.56
CA PRO A 423 18.51 -16.85 -11.88
C PRO A 423 19.10 -18.00 -12.71
N ARG A 424 20.06 -17.68 -13.59
CA ARG A 424 20.71 -18.68 -14.46
C ARG A 424 21.35 -19.85 -13.69
N PRO A 425 22.10 -19.65 -12.59
CA PRO A 425 22.68 -20.76 -11.83
C PRO A 425 21.60 -21.70 -11.30
N LEU A 426 20.51 -21.15 -10.76
CA LEU A 426 19.39 -21.93 -10.24
C LEU A 426 18.68 -22.70 -11.34
N ARG A 427 18.45 -22.10 -12.51
CA ARG A 427 17.86 -22.78 -13.67
C ARG A 427 18.69 -23.98 -14.14
N ALA A 428 20.02 -23.87 -14.08
CA ALA A 428 20.92 -24.98 -14.41
C ALA A 428 20.81 -26.09 -13.35
N ALA A 429 20.88 -25.74 -12.06
CA ALA A 429 20.76 -26.69 -10.96
C ALA A 429 19.40 -27.42 -10.95
N ILE A 430 18.29 -26.74 -11.29
CA ILE A 430 16.96 -27.35 -11.46
C ILE A 430 17.00 -28.46 -12.52
N GLY A 431 17.68 -28.23 -13.64
CA GLY A 431 17.81 -29.24 -14.70
C GLY A 431 18.50 -30.50 -14.22
N THR A 432 19.59 -30.35 -13.46
CA THR A 432 20.31 -31.47 -12.85
C THR A 432 19.49 -32.16 -11.76
N ALA A 433 18.81 -31.39 -10.92
CA ALA A 433 18.06 -31.89 -9.78
C ALA A 433 16.80 -32.68 -10.18
N LEU A 434 16.21 -32.39 -11.34
CA LEU A 434 15.03 -33.06 -11.86
C LEU A 434 15.33 -34.21 -12.84
N ALA A 435 16.61 -34.54 -13.10
CA ALA A 435 16.97 -35.57 -14.06
C ALA A 435 16.48 -36.98 -13.67
N ASP A 436 16.15 -37.79 -14.69
CA ASP A 436 15.59 -39.14 -14.56
C ASP A 436 16.43 -40.09 -13.66
N GLY A 437 15.76 -41.00 -12.97
CA GLY A 437 16.39 -42.05 -12.15
C GLY A 437 16.65 -41.68 -10.69
N ARG A 438 16.24 -40.49 -10.24
CA ARG A 438 16.21 -40.10 -8.83
C ARG A 438 14.94 -40.63 -8.15
N GLY A 439 15.04 -41.10 -6.91
CA GLY A 439 13.91 -41.67 -6.17
C GLY A 439 12.75 -40.67 -5.98
N PRO A 440 11.50 -41.15 -5.90
CA PRO A 440 10.31 -40.28 -5.90
C PRO A 440 10.21 -39.37 -4.68
N GLU A 441 10.69 -39.83 -3.53
CA GLU A 441 10.75 -39.05 -2.31
C GLU A 441 11.67 -37.83 -2.47
N ARG A 442 12.84 -38.02 -3.09
CA ARG A 442 13.77 -36.92 -3.37
C ARG A 442 13.15 -35.92 -4.33
N LEU A 443 12.52 -36.41 -5.41
CA LEU A 443 11.89 -35.54 -6.40
C LEU A 443 10.79 -34.69 -5.77
N LEU A 444 9.96 -35.28 -4.92
CA LEU A 444 8.95 -34.55 -4.16
C LEU A 444 9.56 -33.46 -3.28
N ARG A 445 10.69 -33.73 -2.62
CA ARG A 445 11.37 -32.75 -1.75
C ARG A 445 11.96 -31.58 -2.54
N VAL A 446 12.52 -31.84 -3.72
CA VAL A 446 13.01 -30.80 -4.62
C VAL A 446 11.84 -29.93 -5.11
N VAL A 447 10.76 -30.56 -5.56
CA VAL A 447 9.58 -29.84 -6.05
C VAL A 447 8.91 -29.03 -4.92
N ASP A 448 8.74 -29.61 -3.72
CA ASP A 448 8.22 -28.91 -2.52
C ASP A 448 9.04 -27.66 -2.22
N LEU A 449 10.37 -27.79 -2.20
CA LEU A 449 11.28 -26.69 -1.92
C LEU A 449 11.19 -25.57 -2.97
N LEU A 450 11.22 -25.93 -4.25
CA LEU A 450 11.18 -24.95 -5.36
C LEU A 450 9.82 -24.23 -5.46
N LEU A 451 8.71 -24.94 -5.24
CA LEU A 451 7.37 -24.34 -5.23
C LEU A 451 7.20 -23.37 -4.07
N ARG A 452 7.62 -23.75 -2.86
CA ARG A 452 7.60 -22.85 -1.70
C ARG A 452 8.58 -21.67 -1.86
N ALA A 453 9.66 -21.84 -2.62
CA ALA A 453 10.56 -20.75 -2.99
C ALA A 453 9.95 -19.79 -4.03
N GLY A 454 8.79 -20.10 -4.60
CA GLY A 454 8.14 -19.28 -5.63
C GLY A 454 8.81 -19.37 -7.01
N VAL A 455 9.53 -20.46 -7.28
CA VAL A 455 10.25 -20.66 -8.53
C VAL A 455 9.29 -21.16 -9.61
N GLU A 456 9.17 -20.39 -10.70
CA GLU A 456 8.41 -20.78 -11.88
C GLU A 456 9.34 -21.37 -12.95
N ASP A 457 9.28 -22.68 -13.13
CA ASP A 457 9.99 -23.41 -14.19
C ASP A 457 9.15 -24.60 -14.67
N GLU A 458 8.92 -24.70 -15.98
CA GLU A 458 8.03 -25.69 -16.58
C GLU A 458 8.44 -27.13 -16.27
N ARG A 459 9.75 -27.38 -16.10
CA ARG A 459 10.27 -28.71 -15.77
C ARG A 459 9.82 -29.18 -14.40
N ILE A 460 9.63 -28.26 -13.45
CA ILE A 460 9.11 -28.57 -12.11
C ILE A 460 7.69 -29.11 -12.24
N ARG A 461 6.86 -28.49 -13.09
CA ARG A 461 5.49 -28.91 -13.37
C ARG A 461 5.47 -30.30 -14.00
N THR A 462 6.26 -30.52 -15.05
CA THR A 462 6.37 -31.82 -15.73
C THR A 462 6.77 -32.93 -14.75
N ALA A 463 7.83 -32.73 -13.97
CA ALA A 463 8.29 -33.71 -12.98
C ALA A 463 7.24 -33.99 -11.89
N LEU A 464 6.48 -32.97 -11.48
CA LEU A 464 5.40 -33.15 -10.51
C LEU A 464 4.28 -34.04 -11.06
N VAL A 465 3.82 -33.76 -12.28
CA VAL A 465 2.70 -34.50 -12.91
C VAL A 465 3.12 -35.92 -13.31
N ASP A 466 4.28 -36.07 -13.96
CA ASP A 466 4.66 -37.34 -14.58
C ASP A 466 5.28 -38.33 -13.59
N ASP A 467 6.02 -37.84 -12.57
CA ASP A 467 6.81 -38.71 -11.69
C ASP A 467 6.35 -38.73 -10.22
N VAL A 468 5.76 -37.63 -9.73
CA VAL A 468 5.36 -37.51 -8.32
C VAL A 468 3.90 -37.92 -8.13
N VAL A 469 2.98 -37.35 -8.91
CA VAL A 469 1.52 -37.60 -8.78
C VAL A 469 1.14 -39.08 -8.84
N PRO A 470 1.68 -39.91 -9.76
CA PRO A 470 1.37 -41.34 -9.80
C PRO A 470 1.76 -42.11 -8.53
N ARG A 471 2.68 -41.56 -7.72
CA ARG A 471 3.24 -42.17 -6.51
C ARG A 471 2.67 -41.59 -5.22
N LEU A 472 1.85 -40.53 -5.30
CA LEU A 472 1.11 -39.97 -4.17
C LEU A 472 0.01 -40.92 -3.65
N GLY A 473 -0.16 -42.12 -4.20
CA GLY A 473 -0.95 -43.19 -3.57
C GLY A 473 -0.41 -43.62 -2.19
N ASP A 474 0.87 -43.40 -1.91
CA ASP A 474 1.49 -43.73 -0.62
C ASP A 474 1.20 -42.67 0.45
N ALA A 475 0.51 -43.07 1.53
CA ALA A 475 0.17 -42.21 2.66
C ALA A 475 1.40 -41.64 3.40
N GLN A 476 2.52 -42.36 3.43
CA GLN A 476 3.76 -41.87 4.06
C GLN A 476 4.36 -40.71 3.26
N LEU A 477 4.22 -40.73 1.94
CA LEU A 477 4.68 -39.68 1.05
C LEU A 477 3.83 -38.40 1.21
N ARG A 478 2.50 -38.56 1.35
CA ARG A 478 1.54 -37.46 1.58
C ARG A 478 1.78 -36.67 2.89
N GLN A 479 2.25 -37.34 3.94
CA GLN A 479 2.52 -36.70 5.24
C GLN A 479 3.71 -35.73 5.21
N ARG A 480 4.57 -35.82 4.19
CA ARG A 480 5.78 -34.99 4.07
C ARG A 480 5.57 -33.70 3.27
N ILE A 481 4.38 -33.51 2.70
CA ILE A 481 4.04 -32.35 1.86
C ILE A 481 3.34 -31.29 2.71
N SER A 482 3.87 -30.07 2.68
CA SER A 482 3.28 -28.92 3.38
C SER A 482 1.93 -28.51 2.78
N THR A 483 1.08 -27.82 3.55
CA THR A 483 -0.20 -27.30 3.04
C THR A 483 -0.02 -26.35 1.85
N GLU A 484 1.05 -25.55 1.84
CA GLU A 484 1.37 -24.63 0.73
C GLU A 484 1.71 -25.42 -0.54
N SER A 485 2.51 -26.47 -0.42
CA SER A 485 2.87 -27.33 -1.55
C SER A 485 1.70 -28.16 -2.06
N ARG A 486 0.77 -28.57 -1.18
CA ARG A 486 -0.51 -29.17 -1.58
C ARG A 486 -1.34 -28.22 -2.43
N LEU A 487 -1.40 -26.94 -2.05
CA LEU A 487 -2.11 -25.91 -2.82
C LEU A 487 -1.43 -25.64 -4.16
N ALA A 488 -0.10 -25.53 -4.20
CA ALA A 488 0.63 -25.37 -5.46
C ALA A 488 0.44 -26.58 -6.39
N LEU A 489 0.44 -27.79 -5.85
CA LEU A 489 0.12 -29.02 -6.58
C LEU A 489 -1.31 -29.00 -7.12
N ALA A 490 -2.28 -28.61 -6.29
CA ALA A 490 -3.67 -28.48 -6.72
C ALA A 490 -3.85 -27.47 -7.85
N ALA A 491 -3.21 -26.30 -7.74
CA ALA A 491 -3.23 -25.28 -8.80
C ALA A 491 -2.66 -25.83 -10.11
N ALA A 492 -1.53 -26.54 -10.06
CA ALA A 492 -0.91 -27.14 -11.24
C ALA A 492 -1.82 -28.19 -11.89
N LEU A 493 -2.40 -29.10 -11.10
CA LEU A 493 -3.27 -30.16 -11.61
C LEU A 493 -4.60 -29.64 -12.18
N LEU A 494 -5.18 -28.61 -11.57
CA LEU A 494 -6.44 -28.02 -12.03
C LEU A 494 -6.28 -27.09 -13.23
N ARG A 495 -5.11 -26.45 -13.43
CA ARG A 495 -4.86 -25.59 -14.60
C ARG A 495 -4.89 -26.36 -15.91
N ASP A 496 -4.41 -27.60 -15.91
CA ASP A 496 -4.31 -28.44 -17.12
C ASP A 496 -5.50 -29.42 -17.26
N GLY A 497 -6.36 -29.49 -16.25
CA GLY A 497 -7.53 -30.37 -16.22
C GLY A 497 -8.77 -29.73 -16.87
N ASP A 498 -9.82 -30.55 -17.04
CA ASP A 498 -11.15 -30.02 -17.35
C ASP A 498 -11.80 -29.40 -16.10
N VAL A 499 -12.99 -28.81 -16.27
CA VAL A 499 -13.77 -28.19 -15.19
C VAL A 499 -14.10 -29.17 -14.06
N ASP A 500 -14.11 -30.47 -14.35
CA ASP A 500 -14.33 -31.55 -13.40
C ASP A 500 -13.04 -32.05 -12.73
N GLY A 501 -11.88 -31.51 -13.11
CA GLY A 501 -10.58 -31.96 -12.64
C GLY A 501 -10.36 -33.46 -12.88
N SER A 502 -10.83 -34.00 -14.01
CA SER A 502 -10.85 -35.44 -14.31
C SER A 502 -9.47 -36.10 -14.33
N ALA A 503 -8.41 -35.30 -14.56
CA ALA A 503 -7.02 -35.72 -14.42
C ALA A 503 -6.62 -36.10 -12.97
N ILE A 504 -7.41 -35.69 -11.97
CA ILE A 504 -7.17 -35.96 -10.55
C ILE A 504 -8.07 -37.12 -10.11
N GLY A 505 -7.47 -38.20 -9.59
CA GLY A 505 -8.22 -39.30 -8.99
C GLY A 505 -8.96 -38.87 -7.72
N ASP A 506 -10.12 -39.47 -7.43
CA ASP A 506 -11.00 -39.09 -6.30
C ASP A 506 -10.26 -39.07 -4.95
N GLU A 507 -9.41 -40.06 -4.67
CA GLU A 507 -8.64 -40.12 -3.41
C GLU A 507 -7.63 -38.98 -3.27
N LEU A 508 -7.03 -38.56 -4.38
CA LEU A 508 -6.07 -37.45 -4.40
C LEU A 508 -6.83 -36.12 -4.24
N LEU A 509 -8.00 -35.99 -4.86
CA LEU A 509 -8.86 -34.81 -4.73
C LEU A 509 -9.39 -34.64 -3.29
N ASP A 510 -9.84 -35.73 -2.65
CA ASP A 510 -10.25 -35.70 -1.24
C ASP A 510 -9.07 -35.29 -0.33
N TRP A 511 -7.86 -35.80 -0.57
CA TRP A 511 -6.65 -35.40 0.17
C TRP A 511 -6.24 -33.94 -0.05
N LEU A 512 -6.33 -33.42 -1.28
CA LEU A 512 -6.06 -32.01 -1.58
C LEU A 512 -7.07 -31.10 -0.87
N ALA A 513 -8.34 -31.52 -0.76
CA ALA A 513 -9.39 -30.75 -0.10
C ALA A 513 -9.35 -30.79 1.44
N GLU A 514 -8.83 -31.88 2.04
CA GLU A 514 -8.83 -32.11 3.50
C GLU A 514 -8.13 -30.99 4.29
N SER A 515 -7.02 -30.45 3.77
CA SER A 515 -6.25 -29.39 4.44
C SER A 515 -6.65 -27.96 4.02
N VAL A 516 -7.69 -27.82 3.20
CA VAL A 516 -8.10 -26.54 2.60
C VAL A 516 -9.28 -25.95 3.36
N ARG A 517 -9.02 -24.84 4.06
CA ARG A 517 -10.10 -24.04 4.65
C ARG A 517 -10.82 -23.23 3.58
N LEU A 518 -12.14 -23.21 3.68
CA LEU A 518 -13.00 -22.38 2.84
C LEU A 518 -12.61 -20.89 2.97
N PRO A 519 -12.40 -20.18 1.85
CA PRO A 519 -12.26 -18.73 1.86
C PRO A 519 -13.50 -18.03 2.44
N GLN A 520 -13.29 -16.87 3.04
CA GLN A 520 -14.40 -16.00 3.44
C GLN A 520 -14.97 -15.30 2.21
N PRO A 521 -16.28 -14.96 2.16
CA PRO A 521 -16.89 -14.34 0.99
C PRO A 521 -16.15 -13.10 0.47
N GLY A 522 -15.73 -12.20 1.37
CA GLY A 522 -15.03 -10.97 1.00
C GLY A 522 -13.63 -11.20 0.41
N THR A 523 -12.91 -12.24 0.84
CA THR A 523 -11.59 -12.57 0.28
C THR A 523 -11.73 -13.34 -1.03
N LEU A 524 -12.76 -14.19 -1.16
CA LEU A 524 -13.07 -14.89 -2.40
C LEU A 524 -13.46 -13.93 -3.52
N ALA A 525 -14.19 -12.85 -3.20
CA ALA A 525 -14.58 -11.83 -4.18
C ALA A 525 -13.38 -11.08 -4.80
N GLN A 526 -12.25 -11.03 -4.08
CA GLN A 526 -11.02 -10.36 -4.52
C GLN A 526 -9.98 -11.34 -5.08
N ALA A 527 -10.31 -12.64 -5.12
CA ALA A 527 -9.37 -13.67 -5.54
C ALA A 527 -9.03 -13.54 -7.02
N VAL A 528 -7.75 -13.62 -7.34
CA VAL A 528 -7.22 -13.62 -8.70
C VAL A 528 -7.07 -15.08 -9.16
N PRO A 529 -7.38 -15.42 -10.42
CA PRO A 529 -7.20 -16.76 -10.94
C PRO A 529 -5.86 -17.38 -10.54
N TRP A 530 -5.94 -18.52 -9.87
CA TRP A 530 -4.81 -19.34 -9.40
C TRP A 530 -3.93 -18.74 -8.31
N ASP A 531 -4.38 -17.69 -7.63
CA ASP A 531 -3.81 -17.34 -6.33
C ASP A 531 -4.19 -18.39 -5.26
N THR A 532 -3.68 -18.21 -4.04
CA THR A 532 -3.93 -19.13 -2.93
C THR A 532 -5.42 -19.21 -2.57
N VAL A 533 -6.17 -18.10 -2.65
CA VAL A 533 -7.59 -18.05 -2.28
C VAL A 533 -8.45 -18.73 -3.34
N TRP A 534 -8.18 -18.42 -4.61
CA TRP A 534 -8.82 -19.01 -5.78
C TRP A 534 -8.60 -20.52 -5.83
N THR A 535 -7.36 -20.96 -5.63
CA THR A 535 -7.02 -22.39 -5.66
C THR A 535 -7.74 -23.16 -4.56
N ARG A 536 -7.86 -22.59 -3.36
CA ARG A 536 -8.63 -23.20 -2.26
C ARG A 536 -10.09 -23.40 -2.64
N ALA A 537 -10.72 -22.36 -3.19
CA ALA A 537 -12.10 -22.43 -3.62
C ALA A 537 -12.29 -23.41 -4.80
N ALA A 538 -11.40 -23.40 -5.78
CA ALA A 538 -11.46 -24.30 -6.94
C ALA A 538 -11.39 -25.78 -6.53
N VAL A 539 -10.43 -26.15 -5.68
CA VAL A 539 -10.29 -27.53 -5.18
C VAL A 539 -11.56 -28.00 -4.47
N ARG A 540 -12.10 -27.17 -3.57
CA ARG A 540 -13.32 -27.48 -2.82
C ARG A 540 -14.54 -27.55 -3.76
N GLY A 541 -14.65 -26.65 -4.73
CA GLY A 541 -15.74 -26.61 -5.71
C GLY A 541 -15.78 -27.85 -6.61
N VAL A 542 -14.62 -28.25 -7.15
CA VAL A 542 -14.47 -29.47 -7.96
C VAL A 542 -14.77 -30.72 -7.12
N ARG A 543 -14.25 -30.77 -5.89
CA ARG A 543 -14.52 -31.87 -4.96
C ARG A 543 -16.00 -31.98 -4.65
N THR A 544 -16.68 -30.87 -4.34
CA THR A 544 -18.12 -30.87 -4.04
C THR A 544 -18.95 -31.31 -5.24
N ARG A 545 -18.57 -30.90 -6.46
CA ARG A 545 -19.25 -31.33 -7.69
C ARG A 545 -19.17 -32.85 -7.88
N ARG A 546 -18.01 -33.47 -7.63
CA ARG A 546 -17.79 -34.91 -7.86
C ARG A 546 -18.24 -35.80 -6.71
N ARG A 547 -18.08 -35.34 -5.47
CA ARG A 547 -18.21 -36.16 -4.24
C ARG A 547 -19.38 -35.72 -3.35
N GLY A 548 -20.08 -34.64 -3.72
CA GLY A 548 -21.08 -33.99 -2.87
C GLY A 548 -20.44 -33.10 -1.80
N PRO A 549 -21.24 -32.32 -1.05
CA PRO A 549 -20.74 -31.45 0.02
C PRO A 549 -20.27 -32.29 1.23
N ALA A 550 -19.15 -31.91 1.85
CA ALA A 550 -18.68 -32.52 3.11
C ALA A 550 -18.78 -31.56 4.29
N GLU A 551 -18.61 -30.25 4.05
CA GLU A 551 -18.61 -29.22 5.08
C GLU A 551 -19.61 -28.09 4.75
N PRO A 552 -20.04 -27.31 5.77
CA PRO A 552 -20.83 -26.11 5.55
C PRO A 552 -20.12 -25.14 4.58
N GLY A 553 -20.85 -24.58 3.62
CA GLY A 553 -20.32 -23.65 2.61
C GLY A 553 -19.75 -24.31 1.34
N ASP A 554 -19.58 -25.65 1.34
CA ASP A 554 -19.25 -26.40 0.12
C ASP A 554 -20.27 -26.20 -1.01
N PRO A 555 -21.61 -26.17 -0.76
CA PRO A 555 -22.59 -25.87 -1.80
C PRO A 555 -22.40 -24.48 -2.41
N GLY A 556 -22.10 -23.46 -1.59
CA GLY A 556 -21.81 -22.11 -2.08
C GLY A 556 -20.53 -22.02 -2.92
N VAL A 557 -19.45 -22.70 -2.53
CA VAL A 557 -18.21 -22.74 -3.33
C VAL A 557 -18.35 -23.60 -4.59
N HIS A 558 -19.22 -24.60 -4.58
CA HIS A 558 -19.60 -25.31 -5.80
C HIS A 558 -20.29 -24.37 -6.79
N LEU A 559 -21.27 -23.58 -6.34
CA LEU A 559 -21.91 -22.56 -7.17
C LEU A 559 -20.92 -21.49 -7.64
N TRP A 560 -20.00 -21.04 -6.77
CA TRP A 560 -18.91 -20.16 -7.15
C TRP A 560 -18.08 -20.77 -8.30
N TRP A 561 -17.71 -22.05 -8.18
CA TRP A 561 -16.93 -22.76 -9.19
C TRP A 561 -17.67 -22.83 -10.52
N LEU A 562 -18.97 -23.18 -10.52
CA LEU A 562 -19.80 -23.17 -11.72
C LEU A 562 -19.87 -21.77 -12.32
N ARG A 563 -20.00 -20.72 -11.52
CA ARG A 563 -20.07 -19.35 -12.04
C ARG A 563 -18.80 -18.97 -12.79
N VAL A 564 -17.63 -19.31 -12.27
CA VAL A 564 -16.35 -18.93 -12.89
C VAL A 564 -15.92 -19.85 -14.03
N SER A 565 -16.42 -21.10 -14.08
CA SER A 565 -16.03 -22.10 -15.09
C SER A 565 -17.10 -22.37 -16.15
N GLU A 566 -18.38 -22.42 -15.75
CA GLU A 566 -19.55 -22.79 -16.58
C GLU A 566 -20.79 -21.92 -16.24
N PRO A 567 -20.82 -20.63 -16.63
CA PRO A 567 -21.90 -19.70 -16.24
C PRO A 567 -23.33 -20.18 -16.55
N ALA A 568 -23.51 -20.93 -17.66
CA ALA A 568 -24.80 -21.48 -18.05
C ALA A 568 -25.28 -22.63 -17.14
N GLU A 569 -24.36 -23.39 -16.55
CA GLU A 569 -24.67 -24.41 -15.53
C GLU A 569 -24.96 -23.76 -14.18
N PHE A 570 -24.26 -22.67 -13.85
CA PHE A 570 -24.51 -21.89 -12.65
C PHE A 570 -25.96 -21.40 -12.60
N GLU A 571 -26.44 -20.71 -13.63
CA GLU A 571 -27.81 -20.18 -13.66
C GLU A 571 -28.86 -21.28 -13.52
N ARG A 572 -28.65 -22.42 -14.21
CA ARG A 572 -29.56 -23.56 -14.14
C ARG A 572 -29.59 -24.20 -12.76
N THR A 573 -28.42 -24.35 -12.14
CA THR A 573 -28.28 -24.97 -10.81
C THR A 573 -28.81 -24.06 -9.71
N ALA A 574 -28.54 -22.75 -9.79
CA ALA A 574 -29.03 -21.76 -8.84
C ALA A 574 -30.56 -21.60 -8.94
N SER A 575 -31.14 -21.63 -10.13
CA SER A 575 -32.60 -21.54 -10.34
C SER A 575 -33.37 -22.85 -10.09
N ALA A 576 -32.69 -23.99 -9.95
CA ALA A 576 -33.34 -25.30 -9.81
C ALA A 576 -33.95 -25.56 -8.42
N GLN A 577 -33.49 -24.90 -7.37
CA GLN A 577 -33.93 -25.18 -5.99
C GLN A 577 -33.86 -23.93 -5.09
N VAL A 578 -34.42 -24.04 -3.89
CA VAL A 578 -34.22 -23.04 -2.82
C VAL A 578 -32.85 -23.28 -2.21
N TRP A 579 -32.03 -22.24 -2.15
CA TRP A 579 -30.68 -22.29 -1.56
C TRP A 579 -30.65 -21.62 -0.19
N GLU A 580 -29.70 -22.04 0.65
CA GLU A 580 -29.32 -21.23 1.80
C GLU A 580 -28.79 -19.86 1.31
N PRO A 581 -29.34 -18.73 1.76
CA PRO A 581 -28.98 -17.42 1.21
C PRO A 581 -27.48 -17.10 1.33
N ALA A 582 -26.82 -17.61 2.38
CA ALA A 582 -25.38 -17.45 2.57
C ALA A 582 -24.55 -18.16 1.49
N ASP A 583 -25.01 -19.30 0.95
CA ASP A 583 -24.32 -20.03 -0.11
C ASP A 583 -24.41 -19.30 -1.45
N LEU A 584 -25.56 -18.69 -1.76
CA LEU A 584 -25.70 -17.84 -2.95
C LEU A 584 -24.82 -16.59 -2.87
N LEU A 585 -24.80 -15.92 -1.71
CA LEU A 585 -23.93 -14.77 -1.48
C LEU A 585 -22.44 -15.14 -1.61
N LEU A 586 -22.03 -16.31 -1.08
CA LEU A 586 -20.68 -16.80 -1.26
C LEU A 586 -20.34 -17.05 -2.73
N ALA A 587 -21.30 -17.56 -3.51
CA ALA A 587 -21.12 -17.84 -4.93
C ALA A 587 -20.84 -16.59 -5.77
N VAL A 588 -21.59 -15.51 -5.54
CA VAL A 588 -21.49 -14.27 -6.32
C VAL A 588 -20.52 -13.25 -5.73
N GLY A 589 -20.26 -13.29 -4.43
CA GLY A 589 -19.44 -12.29 -3.75
C GLY A 589 -20.04 -10.89 -3.91
N THR A 590 -19.34 -10.01 -4.63
CA THR A 590 -19.79 -8.63 -4.92
C THR A 590 -20.41 -8.45 -6.30
N GLU A 591 -20.47 -9.52 -7.11
CA GLU A 591 -21.04 -9.45 -8.46
C GLU A 591 -22.58 -9.55 -8.44
N PRO A 592 -23.26 -8.99 -9.46
CA PRO A 592 -24.71 -9.12 -9.58
C PRO A 592 -25.11 -10.59 -9.78
N LEU A 593 -26.09 -11.05 -8.99
CA LEU A 593 -26.72 -12.36 -9.19
C LEU A 593 -27.77 -12.25 -10.30
N PRO A 594 -27.80 -13.15 -11.31
CA PRO A 594 -28.89 -13.21 -12.29
C PRO A 594 -30.25 -13.35 -11.59
N GLY A 595 -31.27 -12.59 -12.03
CA GLY A 595 -32.57 -12.55 -11.35
C GLY A 595 -33.27 -13.90 -11.22
N THR A 596 -33.21 -14.69 -12.29
CA THR A 596 -33.73 -16.05 -12.35
C THR A 596 -33.08 -17.00 -11.32
N ALA A 597 -31.81 -16.77 -10.97
CA ALA A 597 -31.07 -17.54 -9.98
C ALA A 597 -31.47 -17.18 -8.53
N ALA A 598 -31.90 -15.94 -8.28
CA ALA A 598 -32.31 -15.48 -6.96
C ALA A 598 -33.78 -15.82 -6.63
N LEU A 599 -34.64 -15.86 -7.65
CA LEU A 599 -36.09 -15.80 -7.50
C LEU A 599 -36.66 -16.89 -6.57
N ARG A 600 -36.29 -18.16 -6.78
CA ARG A 600 -36.78 -19.26 -5.93
C ARG A 600 -36.34 -19.12 -4.48
N THR A 601 -35.11 -18.68 -4.24
CA THR A 601 -34.60 -18.46 -2.88
C THR A 601 -35.28 -17.27 -2.20
N LEU A 602 -35.51 -16.16 -2.92
CA LEU A 602 -36.24 -15.00 -2.41
C LEU A 602 -37.66 -15.37 -1.96
N VAL A 603 -38.33 -16.29 -2.65
CA VAL A 603 -39.69 -16.73 -2.31
C VAL A 603 -39.69 -17.84 -1.26
N GLY A 604 -38.75 -18.79 -1.34
CA GLY A 604 -38.78 -20.05 -0.58
C GLY A 604 -37.91 -20.13 0.68
N ALA A 605 -36.96 -19.21 0.91
CA ALA A 605 -36.07 -19.26 2.08
C ALA A 605 -36.68 -18.59 3.34
N PRO A 606 -36.29 -19.02 4.55
CA PRO A 606 -36.65 -18.31 5.79
C PRO A 606 -35.95 -16.95 5.91
N ASP A 607 -36.58 -16.02 6.64
CA ASP A 607 -35.97 -14.71 6.93
C ASP A 607 -34.64 -14.90 7.68
N SER A 608 -33.58 -14.27 7.17
CA SER A 608 -32.25 -14.26 7.77
C SER A 608 -31.49 -13.01 7.35
N ALA A 609 -30.44 -12.65 8.07
CA ALA A 609 -29.57 -11.53 7.69
C ALA A 609 -28.93 -11.73 6.31
N ALA A 610 -28.65 -12.99 5.92
CA ALA A 610 -28.15 -13.31 4.60
C ALA A 610 -29.22 -13.14 3.51
N LEU A 611 -30.48 -13.48 3.79
CA LEU A 611 -31.58 -13.24 2.84
C LEU A 611 -31.84 -11.74 2.63
N ASP A 612 -31.77 -10.95 3.69
CA ASP A 612 -31.91 -9.50 3.63
C ASP A 612 -30.80 -8.85 2.78
N HIS A 613 -29.54 -9.25 3.01
CA HIS A 613 -28.41 -8.83 2.18
C HIS A 613 -28.59 -9.23 0.72
N LEU A 614 -28.96 -10.49 0.46
CA LEU A 614 -29.21 -10.99 -0.89
C LEU A 614 -30.30 -10.16 -1.61
N ALA A 615 -31.37 -9.82 -0.91
CA ALA A 615 -32.45 -9.01 -1.44
C ALA A 615 -31.99 -7.57 -1.75
N GLY A 616 -31.22 -6.94 -0.87
CA GLY A 616 -30.61 -5.63 -1.13
C GLY A 616 -29.74 -5.64 -2.39
N MET A 617 -28.86 -6.65 -2.53
CA MET A 617 -28.03 -6.82 -3.75
C MET A 617 -28.86 -6.97 -5.03
N VAL A 618 -29.97 -7.70 -4.98
CA VAL A 618 -30.87 -7.85 -6.13
C VAL A 618 -31.54 -6.53 -6.48
N ILE A 619 -31.94 -5.72 -5.51
CA ILE A 619 -32.54 -4.39 -5.76
C ILE A 619 -31.53 -3.44 -6.40
N ASP A 620 -30.28 -3.42 -5.89
CA ASP A 620 -29.26 -2.47 -6.33
C ASP A 620 -28.66 -2.82 -7.70
N ALA A 621 -28.50 -4.11 -8.00
CA ALA A 621 -27.64 -4.58 -9.09
C ALA A 621 -28.37 -5.37 -10.20
N ASN A 622 -29.66 -5.71 -10.04
CA ASN A 622 -30.37 -6.59 -10.97
C ASN A 622 -31.33 -5.83 -11.91
N GLY A 623 -31.34 -6.19 -13.19
CA GLY A 623 -32.29 -5.67 -14.18
C GLY A 623 -33.60 -6.48 -14.30
N ASP A 624 -33.70 -7.64 -13.65
CA ASP A 624 -34.89 -8.50 -13.69
C ASP A 624 -35.98 -7.97 -12.74
N SER A 625 -37.05 -7.45 -13.33
CA SER A 625 -38.17 -6.87 -12.60
C SER A 625 -38.88 -7.89 -11.68
N PHE A 626 -38.90 -9.18 -12.03
CA PHE A 626 -39.52 -10.21 -11.19
C PHE A 626 -38.72 -10.43 -9.90
N ALA A 627 -37.40 -10.57 -10.02
CA ALA A 627 -36.50 -10.74 -8.88
C ALA A 627 -36.50 -9.50 -7.98
N VAL A 628 -36.46 -8.30 -8.56
CA VAL A 628 -36.52 -7.03 -7.81
C VAL A 628 -37.84 -6.89 -7.03
N ALA A 629 -38.98 -7.24 -7.65
CA ALA A 629 -40.26 -7.21 -6.96
C ALA A 629 -40.29 -8.17 -5.76
N CYS A 630 -39.77 -9.40 -5.90
CA CYS A 630 -39.68 -10.35 -4.79
C CYS A 630 -38.65 -9.94 -3.72
N ALA A 631 -37.52 -9.35 -4.11
CA ALA A 631 -36.53 -8.83 -3.20
C ALA A 631 -37.07 -7.68 -2.35
N ALA A 632 -37.88 -6.80 -2.94
CA ALA A 632 -38.55 -5.71 -2.23
C ALA A 632 -39.43 -6.21 -1.06
N VAL A 633 -40.10 -7.36 -1.22
CA VAL A 633 -40.90 -7.99 -0.14
C VAL A 633 -40.01 -8.42 1.03
N ARG A 634 -38.78 -8.84 0.77
CA ARG A 634 -37.84 -9.30 1.80
C ARG A 634 -37.10 -8.15 2.48
N HIS A 635 -36.60 -7.20 1.70
CA HIS A 635 -35.70 -6.16 2.17
C HIS A 635 -36.45 -4.99 2.83
N ILE A 636 -37.59 -4.58 2.26
CA ILE A 636 -38.28 -3.36 2.70
C ILE A 636 -39.41 -3.72 3.68
N GLY A 637 -39.41 -3.07 4.85
CA GLY A 637 -40.45 -3.29 5.85
C GLY A 637 -41.77 -2.57 5.51
N PRO A 638 -42.93 -3.01 6.05
CA PRO A 638 -44.23 -2.34 5.84
C PRO A 638 -44.25 -0.84 6.20
N GLN A 639 -43.53 -0.44 7.26
CA GLN A 639 -43.42 0.97 7.65
C GLN A 639 -42.62 1.79 6.63
N GLU A 640 -41.49 1.26 6.16
CA GLU A 640 -40.65 1.92 5.17
C GLU A 640 -41.35 1.99 3.81
N TRP A 641 -42.08 0.93 3.43
CA TRP A 641 -42.92 0.90 2.24
C TRP A 641 -43.95 2.04 2.20
N LEU A 642 -44.52 2.40 3.37
CA LEU A 642 -45.40 3.56 3.54
C LEU A 642 -44.62 4.88 3.49
N GLN A 643 -43.55 5.02 4.27
CA GLN A 643 -42.80 6.27 4.41
C GLN A 643 -42.16 6.72 3.09
N GLN A 644 -41.65 5.78 2.29
CA GLN A 644 -41.05 6.04 0.99
C GLN A 644 -42.09 6.19 -0.14
N ARG A 645 -43.38 6.11 0.18
CA ARG A 645 -44.49 6.19 -0.80
C ARG A 645 -44.40 5.12 -1.90
N TYR A 646 -43.92 3.93 -1.53
CA TYR A 646 -43.82 2.79 -2.45
C TYR A 646 -45.19 2.18 -2.77
N LEU A 647 -46.20 2.43 -1.93
CA LEU A 647 -47.59 2.13 -2.27
C LEU A 647 -48.05 2.86 -3.54
N GLU A 648 -47.76 4.16 -3.67
CA GLU A 648 -48.20 4.92 -4.85
C GLU A 648 -47.30 4.74 -6.06
N THR A 649 -46.02 4.46 -5.84
CA THR A 649 -45.01 4.44 -6.91
C THR A 649 -44.72 3.04 -7.45
N HIS A 650 -44.66 2.00 -6.60
CA HIS A 650 -44.19 0.66 -6.99
C HIS A 650 -45.27 -0.42 -6.93
N GLN A 651 -46.20 -0.35 -5.96
CA GLN A 651 -47.23 -1.37 -5.73
C GLN A 651 -47.99 -1.76 -7.00
N ARG A 652 -48.41 -0.77 -7.80
CA ARG A 652 -49.16 -1.00 -9.04
C ARG A 652 -48.34 -1.73 -10.11
N ALA A 653 -47.03 -1.47 -10.17
CA ALA A 653 -46.14 -2.13 -11.11
C ALA A 653 -45.76 -3.55 -10.64
N TYR A 654 -45.62 -3.76 -9.33
CA TYR A 654 -45.17 -5.04 -8.77
C TYR A 654 -46.28 -6.08 -8.59
N ALA A 655 -47.53 -5.65 -8.36
CA ALA A 655 -48.67 -6.56 -8.22
C ALA A 655 -48.77 -7.65 -9.32
N PRO A 656 -48.73 -7.33 -10.64
CA PRO A 656 -48.76 -8.37 -11.68
C PRO A 656 -47.50 -9.26 -11.67
N LEU A 657 -46.33 -8.72 -11.31
CA LEU A 657 -45.09 -9.50 -11.25
C LEU A 657 -45.14 -10.55 -10.13
N TRP A 658 -45.69 -10.19 -8.97
CA TRP A 658 -45.87 -11.14 -7.87
C TRP A 658 -46.88 -12.24 -8.23
N ASP A 659 -47.97 -11.91 -8.93
CA ASP A 659 -48.94 -12.90 -9.41
C ASP A 659 -48.30 -13.90 -10.39
N ASP A 660 -47.51 -13.40 -11.35
CA ASP A 660 -46.79 -14.25 -12.32
C ASP A 660 -45.77 -15.17 -11.63
N VAL A 661 -45.01 -14.65 -10.66
CA VAL A 661 -44.03 -15.46 -9.90
C VAL A 661 -44.74 -16.56 -9.09
N LEU A 662 -45.81 -16.20 -8.38
CA LEU A 662 -46.55 -17.16 -7.54
C LEU A 662 -47.31 -18.19 -8.39
N ALA A 663 -47.73 -17.84 -9.61
CA ALA A 663 -48.33 -18.80 -10.54
C ALA A 663 -47.32 -19.84 -11.05
N GLY A 664 -46.03 -19.50 -11.10
CA GLY A 664 -44.94 -20.38 -11.52
C GLY A 664 -44.32 -21.24 -10.42
N ILE A 665 -44.75 -21.08 -9.16
CA ILE A 665 -44.19 -21.77 -7.99
C ILE A 665 -45.29 -22.63 -7.34
N GLU A 666 -44.96 -23.87 -6.96
CA GLU A 666 -45.90 -24.70 -6.21
C GLU A 666 -46.26 -24.05 -4.85
N PRO A 667 -47.50 -24.18 -4.33
CA PRO A 667 -47.89 -23.55 -3.08
C PRO A 667 -46.98 -23.85 -1.88
N SER A 668 -46.37 -25.05 -1.82
CA SER A 668 -45.39 -25.44 -0.80
C SER A 668 -44.01 -24.80 -0.96
N GLY A 669 -43.72 -24.20 -2.12
CA GLY A 669 -42.48 -23.48 -2.41
C GLY A 669 -42.46 -22.02 -1.95
N VAL A 670 -43.58 -21.52 -1.42
CA VAL A 670 -43.67 -20.17 -0.84
C VAL A 670 -43.45 -20.24 0.65
N HIS A 671 -42.41 -19.59 1.16
CA HIS A 671 -42.14 -19.58 2.60
C HIS A 671 -43.15 -18.70 3.35
N ALA A 672 -43.48 -19.08 4.58
CA ALA A 672 -44.43 -18.35 5.43
C ALA A 672 -44.02 -16.88 5.60
N ASP A 673 -42.73 -16.60 5.85
CA ASP A 673 -42.22 -15.23 6.01
C ASP A 673 -42.45 -14.34 4.78
N PHE A 674 -42.29 -14.90 3.57
CA PHE A 674 -42.59 -14.18 2.33
C PHE A 674 -44.08 -13.90 2.21
N ALA A 675 -44.91 -14.93 2.43
CA ALA A 675 -46.35 -14.84 2.34
C ALA A 675 -46.93 -13.79 3.31
N VAL A 676 -46.46 -13.78 4.56
CA VAL A 676 -46.87 -12.81 5.60
C VAL A 676 -46.52 -11.38 5.20
N ARG A 677 -45.31 -11.14 4.69
CA ARG A 677 -44.86 -9.80 4.25
C ARG A 677 -45.64 -9.32 3.02
N LEU A 678 -45.83 -10.19 2.03
CA LEU A 678 -46.62 -9.88 0.84
C LEU A 678 -48.08 -9.58 1.18
N LEU A 679 -48.68 -10.35 2.10
CA LEU A 679 -50.03 -10.08 2.60
C LEU A 679 -50.11 -8.75 3.35
N ALA A 680 -49.09 -8.37 4.14
CA ALA A 680 -49.06 -7.07 4.77
C ALA A 680 -49.04 -5.93 3.71
N PHE A 681 -48.27 -6.07 2.64
CA PHE A 681 -48.31 -5.11 1.52
C PHE A 681 -49.66 -5.09 0.81
N ALA A 682 -50.32 -6.24 0.65
CA ALA A 682 -51.67 -6.31 0.10
C ALA A 682 -52.68 -5.55 0.97
N LEU A 683 -52.65 -5.74 2.30
CA LEU A 683 -53.47 -4.99 3.25
C LEU A 683 -53.26 -3.48 3.13
N LEU A 684 -51.99 -3.04 3.08
CA LEU A 684 -51.65 -1.63 2.89
C LEU A 684 -52.13 -1.09 1.53
N GLY A 685 -52.00 -1.89 0.46
CA GLY A 685 -52.53 -1.57 -0.86
C GLY A 685 -54.03 -1.30 -0.83
N VAL A 686 -54.81 -2.17 -0.17
CA VAL A 686 -56.26 -1.98 0.00
C VAL A 686 -56.58 -0.67 0.73
N LEU A 687 -55.84 -0.35 1.79
CA LEU A 687 -56.01 0.86 2.59
C LEU A 687 -55.67 2.16 1.84
N VAL A 688 -54.82 2.11 0.81
CA VAL A 688 -54.45 3.31 0.01
C VAL A 688 -55.13 3.31 -1.36
N GLY A 689 -55.95 2.29 -1.67
CA GLY A 689 -56.66 2.19 -2.94
C GLY A 689 -55.79 1.74 -4.11
N GLN A 690 -54.67 1.08 -3.83
CA GLN A 690 -53.76 0.51 -4.81
C GLN A 690 -54.06 -0.97 -5.06
N PRO A 691 -53.76 -1.52 -6.25
CA PRO A 691 -53.94 -2.95 -6.51
C PRO A 691 -53.00 -3.79 -5.66
N TYR A 692 -53.36 -5.05 -5.46
CA TYR A 692 -52.56 -6.06 -4.77
C TYR A 692 -52.63 -7.38 -5.55
N PRO A 693 -51.65 -8.28 -5.37
CA PRO A 693 -51.61 -9.53 -6.11
C PRO A 693 -52.77 -10.44 -5.73
N GLN A 694 -53.48 -10.98 -6.72
CA GLN A 694 -54.64 -11.86 -6.51
C GLN A 694 -54.26 -13.18 -5.82
N ALA A 695 -53.02 -13.64 -5.99
CA ALA A 695 -52.49 -14.81 -5.30
C ALA A 695 -52.55 -14.68 -3.76
N CYS A 696 -52.56 -13.45 -3.22
CA CYS A 696 -52.73 -13.22 -1.78
C CYS A 696 -54.04 -13.81 -1.23
N ASN A 697 -55.11 -13.86 -2.03
CA ASN A 697 -56.39 -14.45 -1.58
C ASN A 697 -56.23 -15.92 -1.14
N GLY A 698 -55.33 -16.67 -1.77
CA GLY A 698 -55.02 -18.05 -1.39
C GLY A 698 -54.15 -18.17 -0.12
N LEU A 699 -53.44 -17.10 0.27
CA LEU A 699 -52.53 -17.07 1.41
C LEU A 699 -53.20 -16.66 2.73
N VAL A 700 -54.33 -15.95 2.66
CA VAL A 700 -55.03 -15.38 3.83
C VAL A 700 -55.38 -16.46 4.87
N ALA A 701 -55.85 -17.63 4.43
CA ALA A 701 -56.29 -18.68 5.34
C ALA A 701 -55.17 -19.20 6.25
N ALA A 702 -53.92 -19.22 5.76
CA ALA A 702 -52.77 -19.72 6.49
C ALA A 702 -52.00 -18.61 7.23
N HIS A 703 -51.94 -17.41 6.67
CA HIS A 703 -50.98 -16.36 7.10
C HIS A 703 -51.63 -15.02 7.42
N GLY A 704 -52.96 -14.92 7.32
CA GLY A 704 -53.70 -13.69 7.55
C GLY A 704 -53.50 -13.06 8.94
N PRO A 705 -53.61 -13.83 10.04
CA PRO A 705 -53.41 -13.29 11.40
C PRO A 705 -52.02 -12.67 11.59
N ASP A 706 -50.96 -13.33 11.12
CA ASP A 706 -49.58 -12.85 11.25
C ASP A 706 -49.34 -11.59 10.41
N ALA A 707 -49.96 -11.50 9.23
CA ALA A 707 -49.91 -10.31 8.39
C ALA A 707 -50.60 -9.10 9.04
N MET A 708 -51.73 -9.33 9.71
CA MET A 708 -52.42 -8.28 10.49
C MET A 708 -51.56 -7.78 11.64
N ASP A 709 -50.88 -8.68 12.35
CA ASP A 709 -50.00 -8.34 13.47
C ASP A 709 -48.81 -7.48 13.03
N ARG A 710 -48.39 -7.54 11.75
CA ARG A 710 -47.40 -6.61 11.18
C ARG A 710 -47.96 -5.23 10.81
N VAL A 711 -49.25 -5.10 10.50
CA VAL A 711 -49.89 -3.83 10.13
C VAL A 711 -50.46 -3.08 11.34
N LEU A 712 -50.92 -3.79 12.37
CA LEU A 712 -51.51 -3.20 13.57
C LEU A 712 -50.64 -2.14 14.27
N PRO A 713 -49.32 -2.35 14.47
CA PRO A 713 -48.45 -1.32 15.05
C PRO A 713 -48.43 -0.02 14.24
N LEU A 714 -48.51 -0.08 12.91
CA LEU A 714 -48.53 1.10 12.04
C LEU A 714 -49.79 1.96 12.28
N VAL A 715 -50.90 1.33 12.65
CA VAL A 715 -52.14 2.02 13.01
C VAL A 715 -52.05 2.57 14.43
N ALA A 716 -51.52 1.79 15.38
CA ALA A 716 -51.33 2.20 16.78
C ALA A 716 -50.40 3.42 16.90
N ASP A 717 -49.30 3.42 16.17
CA ASP A 717 -48.30 4.51 16.13
C ASP A 717 -48.72 5.68 15.22
N ARG A 718 -49.94 5.61 14.64
CA ARG A 718 -50.55 6.63 13.77
C ARG A 718 -49.77 6.92 12.48
N HIS A 719 -48.96 5.97 12.00
CA HIS A 719 -48.47 5.99 10.62
C HIS A 719 -49.62 5.81 9.60
N ILE A 720 -50.66 5.08 10.01
CA ILE A 720 -51.95 4.99 9.30
C ILE A 720 -53.02 5.52 10.25
N ALA A 721 -53.85 6.46 9.78
CA ALA A 721 -54.93 6.99 10.59
C ALA A 721 -55.95 5.88 10.93
N PRO A 722 -56.25 5.62 12.22
CA PRO A 722 -57.24 4.60 12.61
C PRO A 722 -58.61 4.82 11.94
N TYR A 723 -59.03 6.08 11.82
CA TYR A 723 -60.28 6.43 11.15
C TYR A 723 -60.29 6.07 9.65
N ALA A 724 -59.13 6.12 8.97
CA ALA A 724 -59.03 5.73 7.57
C ALA A 724 -59.25 4.22 7.41
N VAL A 725 -58.66 3.41 8.28
CA VAL A 725 -58.87 1.94 8.28
C VAL A 725 -60.35 1.59 8.40
N LEU A 726 -61.05 2.21 9.38
CA LEU A 726 -62.48 1.98 9.59
C LEU A 726 -63.34 2.48 8.42
N ALA A 727 -63.06 3.70 7.92
CA ALA A 727 -63.82 4.29 6.82
C ALA A 727 -63.69 3.47 5.53
N ILE A 728 -62.47 3.04 5.18
CA ILE A 728 -62.20 2.26 3.97
C ILE A 728 -62.82 0.87 4.05
N SER A 729 -62.69 0.18 5.19
CA SER A 729 -63.32 -1.13 5.42
C SER A 729 -64.86 -1.05 5.27
N LEU A 730 -65.49 -0.07 5.89
CA LEU A 730 -66.95 0.11 5.83
C LEU A 730 -67.43 0.52 4.45
N LEU A 731 -66.73 1.43 3.75
CA LEU A 731 -67.09 1.84 2.39
C LEU A 731 -66.99 0.68 1.40
N ARG A 732 -65.95 -0.15 1.50
CA ARG A 732 -65.78 -1.33 0.63
C ARG A 732 -66.85 -2.39 0.92
N SER A 733 -67.15 -2.65 2.19
CA SER A 733 -68.23 -3.57 2.57
C SER A 733 -69.59 -3.09 2.04
N ALA A 734 -69.88 -1.78 2.14
CA ALA A 734 -71.10 -1.19 1.61
C ALA A 734 -71.17 -1.25 0.07
N ALA A 735 -70.03 -1.06 -0.62
CA ALA A 735 -69.96 -1.18 -2.07
C ALA A 735 -70.19 -2.62 -2.54
N ALA A 736 -69.62 -3.60 -1.84
CA ALA A 736 -69.83 -5.02 -2.11
C ALA A 736 -71.28 -5.45 -1.88
N GLU A 737 -71.90 -5.03 -0.77
CA GLU A 737 -73.32 -5.23 -0.49
C GLU A 737 -74.23 -4.60 -1.56
N ALA A 738 -73.90 -3.39 -2.02
CA ALA A 738 -74.69 -2.69 -3.05
C ALA A 738 -74.55 -3.34 -4.44
N ALA A 739 -73.40 -3.95 -4.73
CA ALA A 739 -73.14 -4.65 -5.99
C ALA A 739 -73.59 -6.11 -5.99
N ASP A 740 -74.01 -6.67 -4.84
CA ASP A 740 -74.31 -8.10 -4.63
C ASP A 740 -73.12 -9.02 -4.99
N VAL A 741 -71.90 -8.58 -4.67
CA VAL A 741 -70.64 -9.31 -4.93
C VAL A 741 -69.97 -9.69 -3.61
N PRO A 742 -69.52 -10.94 -3.42
CA PRO A 742 -68.79 -11.33 -2.21
C PRO A 742 -67.45 -10.58 -2.11
N LEU A 743 -67.06 -10.22 -0.89
CA LEU A 743 -65.71 -9.71 -0.63
C LEU A 743 -64.69 -10.84 -0.85
N ASP A 744 -63.54 -10.51 -1.40
CA ASP A 744 -62.43 -11.47 -1.45
C ASP A 744 -61.74 -11.58 -0.08
N ALA A 745 -60.91 -12.60 0.06
CA ALA A 745 -60.30 -12.97 1.33
C ALA A 745 -59.40 -11.86 1.91
N VAL A 746 -58.72 -11.08 1.06
CA VAL A 746 -57.88 -9.96 1.54
C VAL A 746 -58.75 -8.82 2.05
N HIS A 747 -59.87 -8.52 1.40
CA HIS A 747 -60.84 -7.55 1.89
C HIS A 747 -61.49 -7.98 3.21
N ASP A 748 -61.82 -9.26 3.36
CA ASP A 748 -62.30 -9.80 4.62
C ASP A 748 -61.25 -9.68 5.74
N LEU A 749 -59.96 -9.84 5.40
CA LEU A 749 -58.86 -9.62 6.35
C LEU A 749 -58.74 -8.14 6.76
N VAL A 750 -58.97 -7.18 5.85
CA VAL A 750 -59.06 -5.75 6.19
C VAL A 750 -60.25 -5.46 7.11
N ASN A 751 -61.38 -6.15 6.93
CA ASN A 751 -62.52 -6.02 7.85
C ASN A 751 -62.17 -6.53 9.26
N GLN A 752 -61.46 -7.66 9.36
CA GLN A 752 -60.95 -8.16 10.65
C GLN A 752 -59.95 -7.19 11.29
N LEU A 753 -59.09 -6.54 10.50
CA LEU A 753 -58.19 -5.48 10.97
C LEU A 753 -58.99 -4.27 11.49
N ALA A 754 -60.00 -3.82 10.77
CA ALA A 754 -60.88 -2.73 11.19
C ALA A 754 -61.62 -3.06 12.50
N GLU A 755 -62.07 -4.30 12.69
CA GLU A 755 -62.68 -4.73 13.96
C GLU A 755 -61.69 -4.65 15.13
N ARG A 756 -60.43 -5.08 14.94
CA ARG A 756 -59.38 -4.95 15.98
C ARG A 756 -59.03 -3.48 16.27
N VAL A 757 -58.95 -2.63 15.24
CA VAL A 757 -58.69 -1.19 15.39
C VAL A 757 -59.85 -0.49 16.10
N ALA A 758 -61.10 -0.83 15.75
CA ALA A 758 -62.29 -0.29 16.41
C ALA A 758 -62.33 -0.67 17.90
N ALA A 759 -61.93 -1.88 18.26
CA ALA A 759 -61.86 -2.32 19.65
C ALA A 759 -60.85 -1.51 20.49
N ALA A 760 -59.77 -1.04 19.86
CA ALA A 760 -58.72 -0.24 20.51
C ALA A 760 -59.05 1.25 20.67
N LEU A 761 -60.06 1.78 19.97
CA LEU A 761 -60.47 3.18 20.09
C LEU A 761 -61.27 3.46 21.38
N PRO A 762 -61.20 4.68 21.96
CA PRO A 762 -62.00 5.09 23.11
C PRO A 762 -63.51 4.88 22.88
N GLY A 763 -63.98 5.12 21.66
CA GLY A 763 -65.35 4.87 21.22
C GLY A 763 -66.33 5.94 21.70
N ASP A 764 -65.87 7.20 21.73
CA ASP A 764 -66.73 8.35 22.04
C ASP A 764 -67.52 8.82 20.79
N GLU A 765 -68.46 9.75 20.97
CA GLU A 765 -69.26 10.28 19.84
C GLU A 765 -68.38 11.01 18.81
N ASN A 766 -67.24 11.56 19.22
CA ASN A 766 -66.30 12.24 18.34
C ASN A 766 -65.60 11.26 17.39
N ASP A 767 -65.23 10.06 17.85
CA ASP A 767 -64.66 8.99 17.03
C ASP A 767 -65.66 8.55 15.93
N ALA A 768 -66.94 8.37 16.29
CA ALA A 768 -67.98 7.96 15.36
C ALA A 768 -68.27 9.04 14.29
N GLU A 769 -68.27 10.31 14.69
CA GLU A 769 -68.45 11.45 13.79
C GLU A 769 -67.23 11.61 12.86
N GLY A 770 -66.01 11.47 13.39
CA GLY A 770 -64.77 11.53 12.62
C GLY A 770 -64.68 10.47 11.51
N VAL A 771 -65.02 9.22 11.80
CA VAL A 771 -65.08 8.15 10.79
C VAL A 771 -66.17 8.43 9.76
N THR A 772 -67.34 8.88 10.19
CA THR A 772 -68.48 9.20 9.30
C THR A 772 -68.12 10.33 8.33
N MET A 773 -67.45 11.39 8.81
CA MET A 773 -66.96 12.49 7.98
C MET A 773 -65.93 12.01 6.96
N LEU A 774 -64.99 11.16 7.37
CA LEU A 774 -63.97 10.63 6.47
C LEU A 774 -64.59 9.71 5.41
N MET A 775 -65.61 8.92 5.74
CA MET A 775 -66.38 8.13 4.76
C MET A 775 -67.05 9.02 3.72
N ALA A 776 -67.68 10.13 4.12
CA ALA A 776 -68.30 11.09 3.20
C ALA A 776 -67.26 11.78 2.29
N GLN A 777 -66.07 12.08 2.83
CA GLN A 777 -64.97 12.66 2.06
C GLN A 777 -64.41 11.67 1.02
N LEU A 778 -64.20 10.41 1.41
CA LEU A 778 -63.63 9.37 0.54
C LEU A 778 -64.62 8.88 -0.53
N SER A 779 -65.93 8.83 -0.24
CA SER A 779 -66.95 8.45 -1.21
C SER A 779 -67.36 9.59 -2.15
N GLY A 780 -67.10 10.84 -1.76
CA GLY A 780 -67.55 12.03 -2.48
C GLY A 780 -69.05 12.34 -2.33
N ASP A 781 -69.79 11.60 -1.48
CA ASP A 781 -71.22 11.79 -1.23
C ASP A 781 -71.47 12.21 0.23
N SER A 782 -71.81 13.49 0.41
CA SER A 782 -72.15 14.11 1.68
C SER A 782 -73.65 14.38 1.86
N SER A 783 -74.51 13.76 1.03
CA SER A 783 -75.96 13.92 1.16
C SER A 783 -76.46 13.43 2.53
N GLU A 784 -77.45 14.11 3.10
CA GLU A 784 -77.96 13.79 4.45
C GLU A 784 -78.42 12.32 4.58
N GLY A 785 -78.96 11.75 3.50
CA GLY A 785 -79.37 10.34 3.44
C GLY A 785 -78.19 9.38 3.54
N THR A 786 -77.13 9.63 2.77
CA THR A 786 -75.90 8.82 2.76
C THR A 786 -75.13 8.94 4.07
N VAL A 787 -74.98 10.15 4.61
CA VAL A 787 -74.31 10.39 5.90
C VAL A 787 -75.06 9.71 7.06
N ARG A 788 -76.40 9.70 7.03
CA ARG A 788 -77.20 8.94 8.01
C ARG A 788 -76.96 7.43 7.89
N GLY A 789 -76.82 6.92 6.67
CA GLY A 789 -76.45 5.52 6.40
C GLY A 789 -75.05 5.19 6.93
N TYR A 790 -74.07 6.06 6.70
CA TYR A 790 -72.70 5.92 7.19
C TYR A 790 -72.64 5.89 8.72
N ARG A 791 -73.34 6.81 9.39
CA ARG A 791 -73.45 6.82 10.85
C ARG A 791 -74.01 5.51 11.39
N LYS A 792 -75.04 4.94 10.73
CA LYS A 792 -75.60 3.63 11.11
C LYS A 792 -74.59 2.48 10.92
N MET A 793 -73.74 2.53 9.91
CA MET A 793 -72.67 1.53 9.71
C MET A 793 -71.58 1.64 10.78
N VAL A 794 -71.10 2.84 11.06
CA VAL A 794 -70.10 3.11 12.10
C VAL A 794 -70.63 2.69 13.48
N SER A 795 -71.86 3.07 13.83
CA SER A 795 -72.49 2.65 15.09
C SER A 795 -72.65 1.13 15.19
N ARG A 796 -72.95 0.43 14.09
CA ARG A 796 -73.01 -1.04 14.08
C ARG A 796 -71.65 -1.68 14.35
N LEU A 797 -70.59 -1.18 13.73
CA LEU A 797 -69.23 -1.66 13.94
C LEU A 797 -68.76 -1.42 15.37
N LEU A 798 -68.96 -0.20 15.89
CA LEU A 798 -68.59 0.16 17.27
C LEU A 798 -69.46 -0.58 18.30
N ALA A 799 -70.72 -0.93 17.99
CA ALA A 799 -71.56 -1.72 18.88
C ALA A 799 -71.11 -3.19 18.98
N ARG A 800 -70.52 -3.76 17.92
CA ARG A 800 -69.93 -5.11 17.94
C ARG A 800 -68.78 -5.25 18.95
N ARG A 801 -68.23 -4.14 19.46
CA ARG A 801 -67.29 -4.06 20.62
C ARG A 801 -67.84 -4.76 21.87
N GLY A 802 -69.16 -4.76 22.07
CA GLY A 802 -69.81 -5.28 23.27
C GLY A 802 -69.98 -6.81 23.31
N ASP A 803 -70.04 -7.49 22.16
CA ASP A 803 -70.30 -8.93 22.13
C ASP A 803 -69.02 -9.78 22.22
N ALA A 804 -67.86 -9.27 21.78
CA ALA A 804 -66.58 -9.98 21.85
C ALA A 804 -65.99 -10.08 23.27
N HIS A 805 -66.41 -9.21 24.20
CA HIS A 805 -65.96 -9.24 25.60
C HIS A 805 -66.76 -10.19 26.52
N THR A 806 -67.77 -10.91 26.01
CA THR A 806 -68.47 -11.94 26.79
C THR A 806 -67.73 -13.27 26.70
N SER A 807 -66.54 -13.35 27.31
CA SER A 807 -65.84 -14.62 27.53
C SER A 807 -66.74 -15.60 28.30
N LEU A 808 -66.69 -16.87 27.86
CA LEU A 808 -67.40 -18.06 28.36
C LEU A 808 -67.47 -18.19 29.90
N ALA A 809 -66.55 -17.54 30.62
CA ALA A 809 -66.46 -17.50 32.09
C ALA A 809 -67.60 -16.74 32.80
N ALA A 810 -68.35 -15.87 32.11
CA ALA A 810 -69.50 -15.16 32.68
C ALA A 810 -70.83 -15.93 32.53
N ARG A 811 -70.97 -16.75 31.46
CA ARG A 811 -72.18 -17.57 31.23
C ARG A 811 -72.28 -18.79 32.15
N LEU A 812 -71.14 -19.30 32.65
CA LEU A 812 -71.10 -20.42 33.60
C LEU A 812 -71.36 -20.02 35.07
N ARG A 813 -71.46 -18.73 35.40
CA ARG A 813 -71.71 -18.23 36.78
C ARG A 813 -73.18 -17.86 37.08
N GLY A 814 -74.09 -17.96 36.11
CA GLY A 814 -75.47 -17.46 36.23
C GLY A 814 -76.59 -18.51 36.35
N SER A 815 -76.31 -19.82 36.24
CA SER A 815 -77.33 -20.88 36.36
C SER A 815 -76.95 -21.91 37.43
N GLY A 816 -77.39 -21.64 38.66
CA GLY A 816 -77.25 -22.51 39.84
C GLY A 816 -77.16 -21.64 41.09
N GLY A 817 -78.23 -21.12 41.69
CA GLY A 817 -79.53 -21.75 41.86
C GLY A 817 -79.56 -22.48 43.21
N ARG A 818 -80.05 -21.78 44.24
CA ARG A 818 -80.41 -22.23 45.59
C ARG A 818 -80.98 -23.67 45.67
N HIS A 819 -80.28 -24.50 46.44
CA HIS A 819 -80.73 -25.35 47.56
C HIS A 819 -79.46 -25.45 48.45
N GLU A 820 -79.36 -25.04 49.71
CA GLU A 820 -80.29 -24.81 50.83
C GLU A 820 -80.37 -23.33 51.27
#